data_AF-A0A9P5WXS5-F1
#
_entry.id   AF-A0A9P5WXS5-F1
#
_cell.length_a   1.000
_cell.length_b   1.000
_cell.length_c   1.000
_cell.angle_alpha   90.00
_cell.angle_beta   90.00
_cell.angle_gamma   90.00
#
_symmetry.space_group_name_H-M   'P 1'
#
loop_
_entity.id
_entity.type
_entity.pdbx_description
1 polymer ?
#
loop_
_entity_poly.entity_id
_entity_poly.type
_entity_poly.pdbx_seq_one_letter_code
_entity_poly.pdbx_strand_id
1 'polypeptide(L)'
;MHTIRGVKHAHYHRYDEVSAEWYWTDFFKYTKLTDEVLTLGHWWVDVGIEVSSDTQACLQWMTSSHCDVAREALRIPEEDAQRITNIKSSKYSRDLVSHLTAISGFRIVPGVRAEGVYEAAYLQAYTTDKATVYNTDGRHHAKFLTTKEAMGQAQPTKTIDGIHSIYTEAVDVNHSKARLEVRVPFDFATQALLNFDPEVLQGSLCAFSQEEWWNFRIMRLMGISQTLCLQAGAPSDRRFHNEALTLTAACVWLVNGLHARPDDGPASRKLMDAVLPITEAADADTSIIAYNVSSRPPGLHGNVDEAPARTRKVPYNPYGCVFFRRLIVADGPRLRFGGPVIFGPAFEFWFNGLDATQLQARYQTSGIIDKNVIAHTRSTANRAKLVANVDLTDQPQLPLFNFTAQGLSLPPPIPDDASDVEDRLSPAHEQEDEPLNIDTFASKIWGQFVSDITMKSPVPNGKTKPSYLKLTDIERRSSSEIPYKTARLSDIFRCVYWRKADEKDWELSFKWLFPPHGYKTSTSVQNYLQSPYFRMWLDFLEKNNDDPGSIEAVRKGFFKRIRTWTWMPNAQGDRMWPTGGKKPSSKRFVRWPADDTRPPAPHILFKLGEEPVFEESEGEEQGQGNQERDESGDE
;
A
#
# COMPACT_ATOMS: atom_id res chain seq x y z
N MET A 1 -32.46 -3.63 17.71
CA MET A 1 -31.57 -4.54 18.47
C MET A 1 -30.96 -3.75 19.60
N HIS A 2 -31.34 -4.04 20.84
CA HIS A 2 -30.69 -3.46 22.02
C HIS A 2 -29.62 -4.45 22.49
N THR A 3 -28.46 -3.95 22.92
CA THR A 3 -27.39 -4.77 23.46
C THR A 3 -26.97 -4.17 24.79
N ILE A 4 -27.15 -4.92 25.86
CA ILE A 4 -26.66 -4.56 27.19
C ILE A 4 -25.30 -5.26 27.33
N ARG A 5 -24.22 -4.48 27.32
CA ARG A 5 -22.88 -5.03 27.55
C ARG A 5 -22.64 -5.07 29.05
N GLY A 6 -22.54 -6.27 29.61
CA GLY A 6 -22.06 -6.46 30.98
C GLY A 6 -20.64 -5.90 31.13
N VAL A 7 -20.28 -5.52 32.36
CA VAL A 7 -18.90 -5.18 32.68
C VAL A 7 -18.11 -6.49 32.70
N LYS A 8 -17.07 -6.58 31.85
CA LYS A 8 -16.21 -7.77 31.78
C LYS A 8 -15.66 -8.06 33.18
N HIS A 9 -15.79 -9.31 33.64
CA HIS A 9 -15.35 -9.77 34.97
C HIS A 9 -16.16 -9.28 36.17
N ALA A 10 -17.34 -8.65 35.99
CA ALA A 10 -18.14 -8.17 37.11
C ALA A 10 -18.92 -9.25 37.86
N HIS A 11 -19.22 -10.39 37.20
CA HIS A 11 -20.03 -11.46 37.77
C HIS A 11 -19.33 -12.82 37.52
N TYR A 12 -18.58 -13.30 38.50
CA TYR A 12 -18.04 -14.67 38.51
C TYR A 12 -18.87 -15.51 39.44
N HIS A 13 -19.52 -16.53 38.90
CA HIS A 13 -20.28 -17.49 39.68
C HIS A 13 -19.52 -18.81 39.79
N ARG A 14 -19.86 -19.60 40.80
CA ARG A 14 -19.40 -20.99 40.89
C ARG A 14 -20.03 -21.81 39.78
N TYR A 15 -19.42 -22.94 39.45
CA TYR A 15 -19.91 -23.88 38.44
C TYR A 15 -21.08 -24.71 39.00
N ASP A 16 -22.18 -24.03 39.31
CA ASP A 16 -23.43 -24.61 39.81
C ASP A 16 -24.62 -23.69 39.51
N GLU A 17 -25.81 -24.29 39.41
CA GLU A 17 -27.06 -23.60 39.02
C GLU A 17 -27.49 -22.55 40.04
N VAL A 18 -27.33 -22.84 41.33
CA VAL A 18 -27.70 -21.92 42.42
C VAL A 18 -26.89 -20.63 42.33
N SER A 19 -25.58 -20.74 42.09
CA SER A 19 -24.73 -19.58 41.90
C SER A 19 -25.09 -18.83 40.62
N ALA A 20 -25.40 -19.52 39.51
CA ALA A 20 -25.82 -18.88 38.26
C ALA A 20 -27.12 -18.07 38.44
N GLU A 21 -28.14 -18.63 39.08
CA GLU A 21 -29.42 -17.95 39.37
C GLU A 21 -29.24 -16.70 40.24
N TRP A 22 -28.37 -16.77 41.25
CA TRP A 22 -28.09 -15.64 42.12
C TRP A 22 -27.50 -14.46 41.34
N TYR A 23 -26.47 -14.72 40.54
CA TYR A 23 -25.82 -13.67 39.73
C TYR A 23 -26.72 -13.19 38.59
N TRP A 24 -27.60 -14.05 38.09
CA TRP A 24 -28.63 -13.67 37.14
C TRP A 24 -29.58 -12.63 37.73
N THR A 25 -30.10 -12.91 38.93
CA THR A 25 -30.97 -12.00 39.67
C THR A 25 -30.26 -10.69 40.01
N ASP A 26 -28.99 -10.75 40.39
CA ASP A 26 -28.16 -9.59 40.68
C ASP A 26 -27.95 -8.70 39.44
N PHE A 27 -27.69 -9.31 38.29
CA PHE A 27 -27.54 -8.58 37.02
C PHE A 27 -28.80 -7.78 36.65
N PHE A 28 -30.00 -8.34 36.84
CA PHE A 28 -31.27 -7.64 36.59
C PHE A 28 -31.44 -6.44 37.51
N LYS A 29 -31.13 -6.62 38.80
CA LYS A 29 -31.13 -5.53 39.78
C LYS A 29 -30.14 -4.43 39.41
N TYR A 30 -28.92 -4.81 39.04
CA TYR A 30 -27.85 -3.88 38.67
C TYR A 30 -28.21 -3.07 37.42
N THR A 31 -28.75 -3.73 36.39
CA THR A 31 -29.15 -3.09 35.13
C THR A 31 -30.49 -2.36 35.20
N LYS A 32 -31.21 -2.48 36.33
CA LYS A 32 -32.54 -1.90 36.55
C LYS A 32 -33.57 -2.35 35.50
N LEU A 33 -33.40 -3.57 34.99
CA LEU A 33 -34.38 -4.20 34.13
C LEU A 33 -35.53 -4.70 35.00
N THR A 34 -36.76 -4.45 34.57
CA THR A 34 -37.97 -5.00 35.19
C THR A 34 -38.28 -6.38 34.62
N ASP A 35 -39.01 -7.21 35.35
CA ASP A 35 -39.42 -8.55 34.88
C ASP A 35 -40.29 -8.46 33.60
N GLU A 36 -40.97 -7.33 33.39
CA GLU A 36 -41.73 -7.07 32.16
C GLU A 36 -40.86 -7.15 30.90
N VAL A 37 -39.58 -6.80 30.98
CA VAL A 37 -38.66 -6.84 29.84
C VAL A 37 -38.53 -8.27 29.27
N LEU A 38 -38.68 -9.29 30.11
CA LEU A 38 -38.62 -10.70 29.72
C LEU A 38 -39.79 -11.10 28.82
N THR A 39 -40.94 -10.44 29.00
CA THR A 39 -42.14 -10.66 28.17
C THR A 39 -42.11 -9.86 26.87
N LEU A 40 -41.19 -8.90 26.77
CA LEU A 40 -41.06 -7.98 25.64
C LEU A 40 -39.89 -8.41 24.73
N GLY A 41 -40.13 -9.45 23.93
CA GLY A 41 -39.24 -9.87 22.83
C GLY A 41 -38.37 -11.10 23.13
N HIS A 42 -37.44 -11.39 22.21
CA HIS A 42 -36.52 -12.53 22.34
C HIS A 42 -35.15 -12.07 22.84
N TRP A 43 -34.80 -12.50 24.04
CA TRP A 43 -33.54 -12.19 24.69
C TRP A 43 -32.56 -13.34 24.53
N TRP A 44 -31.32 -12.98 24.21
CA TRP A 44 -30.21 -13.92 24.04
C TRP A 44 -29.11 -13.56 25.03
N VAL A 45 -28.52 -14.57 25.64
CA VAL A 45 -27.53 -14.44 26.70
C VAL A 45 -26.27 -15.22 26.29
N ASP A 46 -25.12 -14.56 26.37
CA ASP A 46 -23.82 -15.21 26.16
C ASP A 46 -23.37 -15.79 27.51
N VAL A 47 -23.53 -17.10 27.68
CA VAL A 47 -23.07 -17.86 28.85
C VAL A 47 -21.69 -18.43 28.52
N GLY A 48 -20.74 -18.37 29.45
CA GLY A 48 -19.40 -18.86 29.18
C GLY A 48 -18.71 -19.51 30.37
N ILE A 49 -17.90 -20.53 30.08
CA ILE A 49 -16.98 -21.14 31.01
C ILE A 49 -15.55 -20.66 30.71
N GLU A 50 -14.79 -20.38 31.75
CA GLU A 50 -13.38 -20.04 31.67
C GLU A 50 -12.58 -21.12 32.40
N VAL A 51 -11.62 -21.71 31.68
CA VAL A 51 -10.76 -22.78 32.16
C VAL A 51 -9.36 -22.21 32.36
N SER A 52 -8.81 -22.41 33.55
CA SER A 52 -7.44 -22.06 33.91
C SER A 52 -6.68 -23.30 34.35
N SER A 53 -5.36 -23.28 34.20
CA SER A 53 -4.49 -24.34 34.72
C SER A 53 -4.04 -24.01 36.15
N ASP A 54 -4.08 -25.00 37.04
CA ASP A 54 -3.53 -24.89 38.40
C ASP A 54 -2.02 -24.65 38.39
N THR A 55 -1.32 -25.13 37.37
CA THR A 55 0.11 -24.89 37.15
C THR A 55 0.39 -23.56 36.44
N GLN A 56 -0.63 -22.72 36.24
CA GLN A 56 -0.54 -21.45 35.52
C GLN A 56 0.00 -21.59 34.09
N ALA A 57 -0.21 -22.75 33.45
CA ALA A 57 0.07 -22.97 32.04
C ALA A 57 -0.85 -22.13 31.13
N CYS A 58 -0.37 -21.78 29.94
CA CYS A 58 -1.14 -21.16 28.88
C CYS A 58 -1.98 -22.24 28.19
N LEU A 59 -3.30 -22.20 28.39
CA LEU A 59 -4.25 -23.13 27.80
C LEU A 59 -4.70 -22.66 26.41
N GLN A 60 -4.79 -23.61 25.48
CA GLN A 60 -5.20 -23.39 24.10
C GLN A 60 -6.15 -24.50 23.62
N TRP A 61 -7.10 -24.16 22.75
CA TRP A 61 -8.04 -25.12 22.18
C TRP A 61 -7.40 -25.96 21.06
N MET A 62 -7.64 -27.27 21.10
CA MET A 62 -7.19 -28.20 20.06
C MET A 62 -8.20 -28.27 18.91
N THR A 63 -7.70 -28.12 17.69
CA THR A 63 -8.55 -28.09 16.48
C THR A 63 -9.26 -29.42 16.25
N SER A 64 -8.62 -30.53 16.61
CA SER A 64 -9.16 -31.88 16.49
C SER A 64 -10.34 -32.14 17.41
N SER A 65 -10.46 -31.45 18.54
CA SER A 65 -11.52 -31.67 19.52
C SER A 65 -12.73 -30.76 19.34
N HIS A 66 -12.75 -29.89 18.32
CA HIS A 66 -13.88 -28.97 18.09
C HIS A 66 -15.23 -29.71 17.96
N CYS A 67 -15.22 -30.92 17.40
CA CYS A 67 -16.39 -31.79 17.32
C CYS A 67 -16.90 -32.18 18.71
N ASP A 68 -16.02 -32.72 19.56
CA ASP A 68 -16.37 -33.13 20.92
C ASP A 68 -16.83 -31.94 21.76
N VAL A 69 -16.14 -30.79 21.67
CA VAL A 69 -16.55 -29.57 22.38
C VAL A 69 -17.94 -29.12 21.95
N ALA A 70 -18.25 -29.12 20.65
CA ALA A 70 -19.57 -28.75 20.15
C ALA A 70 -20.65 -29.75 20.59
N ARG A 71 -20.34 -31.05 20.56
CA ARG A 71 -21.24 -32.12 21.03
C ARG A 71 -21.60 -31.92 22.50
N GLU A 72 -20.61 -31.72 23.36
CA GLU A 72 -20.82 -31.57 24.80
C GLU A 72 -21.48 -30.23 25.16
N ALA A 73 -21.07 -29.13 24.52
CA ALA A 73 -21.64 -27.82 24.79
C ALA A 73 -23.12 -27.73 24.42
N LEU A 74 -23.51 -28.36 23.31
CA LEU A 74 -24.86 -28.25 22.74
C LEU A 74 -25.76 -29.46 23.10
N ARG A 75 -25.19 -30.56 23.61
CA ARG A 75 -25.88 -31.83 23.87
C ARG A 75 -26.58 -32.38 22.64
N ILE A 76 -25.85 -32.41 21.53
CA ILE A 76 -26.33 -32.90 20.24
C ILE A 76 -25.72 -34.28 19.91
N PRO A 77 -26.31 -35.05 18.99
CA PRO A 77 -25.69 -36.27 18.48
C PRO A 77 -24.34 -36.00 17.79
N GLU A 78 -23.44 -36.98 17.83
CA GLU A 78 -22.12 -36.93 17.19
C GLU A 78 -22.21 -36.56 15.70
N GLU A 79 -23.18 -37.12 14.97
CA GLU A 79 -23.37 -36.84 13.54
C GLU A 79 -23.62 -35.35 13.26
N ASP A 80 -24.41 -34.69 14.11
CA ASP A 80 -24.67 -33.26 13.98
C ASP A 80 -23.46 -32.42 14.36
N ALA A 81 -22.73 -32.80 15.41
CA ALA A 81 -21.48 -32.16 15.81
C ALA A 81 -20.43 -32.23 14.69
N GLN A 82 -20.24 -33.41 14.08
CA GLN A 82 -19.33 -33.61 12.93
C GLN A 82 -19.76 -32.75 11.74
N ARG A 83 -21.06 -32.70 11.45
CA ARG A 83 -21.61 -31.91 10.34
C ARG A 83 -21.36 -30.41 10.54
N ILE A 84 -21.65 -29.87 11.73
CA ILE A 84 -21.50 -28.42 11.97
C ILE A 84 -20.05 -27.99 12.14
N THR A 85 -19.14 -28.90 12.55
CA THR A 85 -17.70 -28.62 12.68
C THR A 85 -16.88 -29.03 11.45
N ASN A 86 -17.54 -29.56 10.41
CA ASN A 86 -16.89 -29.86 9.15
C ASN A 86 -16.29 -28.58 8.54
N ILE A 87 -15.06 -28.64 8.05
CA ILE A 87 -14.38 -27.47 7.48
C ILE A 87 -15.15 -26.87 6.29
N LYS A 88 -15.96 -27.67 5.57
CA LYS A 88 -16.80 -27.23 4.46
C LYS A 88 -18.10 -26.53 4.92
N SER A 89 -18.41 -26.54 6.21
CA SER A 89 -19.57 -25.86 6.77
C SER A 89 -19.39 -24.34 6.66
N SER A 90 -20.32 -23.67 5.98
CA SER A 90 -20.32 -22.20 5.85
C SER A 90 -20.60 -21.47 7.17
N LYS A 91 -21.02 -22.20 8.20
CA LYS A 91 -21.36 -21.67 9.53
C LYS A 91 -20.32 -22.00 10.59
N TYR A 92 -19.21 -22.62 10.19
CA TYR A 92 -18.06 -22.91 11.03
C TYR A 92 -16.88 -22.06 10.58
N SER A 93 -16.16 -21.52 11.54
CA SER A 93 -14.92 -20.79 11.30
C SER A 93 -13.89 -21.22 12.31
N ARG A 94 -12.70 -21.60 11.83
CA ARG A 94 -11.52 -21.79 12.66
C ARG A 94 -10.83 -20.46 12.87
N ASP A 95 -10.44 -20.21 14.10
CA ASP A 95 -9.68 -19.04 14.53
C ASP A 95 -8.30 -19.50 14.95
N LEU A 96 -7.43 -19.76 13.95
CA LEU A 96 -6.05 -20.18 14.17
C LEU A 96 -5.34 -19.23 15.14
N VAL A 97 -4.58 -19.81 16.07
CA VAL A 97 -3.86 -19.04 17.09
C VAL A 97 -2.36 -19.11 16.83
N SER A 98 -1.69 -17.97 16.83
CA SER A 98 -0.23 -17.88 16.65
C SER A 98 0.30 -18.55 15.38
N HIS A 99 -0.54 -18.75 14.36
CA HIS A 99 -0.24 -19.51 13.13
C HIS A 99 -0.11 -21.04 13.25
N LEU A 100 -0.49 -21.62 14.38
CA LEU A 100 -0.53 -23.06 14.56
C LEU A 100 -1.85 -23.61 14.00
N THR A 101 -1.79 -24.60 13.12
CA THR A 101 -2.98 -25.18 12.47
C THR A 101 -3.71 -26.18 13.35
N ALA A 102 -2.99 -26.85 14.25
CA ALA A 102 -3.56 -27.78 15.23
C ALA A 102 -4.17 -27.05 16.44
N ILE A 103 -3.85 -25.76 16.62
CA ILE A 103 -4.32 -24.96 17.75
C ILE A 103 -5.21 -23.84 17.22
N SER A 104 -6.50 -23.92 17.50
CA SER A 104 -7.43 -22.89 17.05
C SER A 104 -8.62 -22.76 17.99
N GLY A 105 -9.11 -21.54 18.13
CA GLY A 105 -10.49 -21.35 18.58
C GLY A 105 -11.46 -21.66 17.44
N PHE A 106 -12.75 -21.53 17.70
CA PHE A 106 -13.75 -21.65 16.64
C PHE A 106 -14.99 -20.83 16.90
N ARG A 107 -15.79 -20.64 15.85
CA ARG A 107 -17.12 -20.04 15.87
C ARG A 107 -18.08 -20.90 15.07
N ILE A 108 -19.24 -21.19 15.64
CA ILE A 108 -20.29 -22.01 15.04
C ILE A 108 -21.63 -21.28 15.16
N VAL A 109 -22.39 -21.24 14.06
CA VAL A 109 -23.83 -20.97 14.07
C VAL A 109 -24.54 -22.31 13.82
N PRO A 110 -25.03 -23.00 14.86
CA PRO A 110 -25.44 -24.41 14.74
C PRO A 110 -26.62 -24.60 13.78
N GLY A 111 -27.58 -23.66 13.81
CA GLY A 111 -28.83 -23.70 13.08
C GLY A 111 -29.83 -24.69 13.69
N VAL A 112 -31.07 -24.65 13.23
CA VAL A 112 -32.23 -25.37 13.82
C VAL A 112 -32.07 -26.88 14.00
N ARG A 113 -31.14 -27.51 13.27
CA ARG A 113 -30.90 -28.97 13.37
C ARG A 113 -29.86 -29.34 14.41
N ALA A 114 -29.11 -28.38 14.93
CA ALA A 114 -28.00 -28.62 15.87
C ALA A 114 -27.91 -27.57 16.98
N GLU A 115 -28.97 -26.79 17.20
CA GLU A 115 -29.07 -25.84 18.31
C GLU A 115 -29.11 -26.55 19.68
N GLY A 116 -29.46 -27.83 19.69
CA GLY A 116 -29.38 -28.69 20.86
C GLY A 116 -30.46 -28.39 21.89
N VAL A 117 -30.26 -28.91 23.11
CA VAL A 117 -31.27 -28.81 24.19
C VAL A 117 -31.42 -27.39 24.75
N TYR A 118 -30.46 -26.50 24.45
CA TYR A 118 -30.44 -25.11 24.91
C TYR A 118 -30.77 -24.10 23.82
N GLU A 119 -31.23 -24.56 22.65
CA GLU A 119 -31.59 -23.71 21.51
C GLU A 119 -30.48 -22.70 21.13
N ALA A 120 -29.22 -23.16 21.14
CA ALA A 120 -28.06 -22.29 20.96
C ALA A 120 -28.02 -21.66 19.57
N ALA A 121 -28.02 -20.33 19.52
CA ALA A 121 -27.86 -19.56 18.27
C ALA A 121 -26.40 -19.45 17.84
N TYR A 122 -25.46 -19.53 18.78
CA TYR A 122 -24.04 -19.32 18.52
C TYR A 122 -23.18 -20.01 19.56
N LEU A 123 -22.05 -20.56 19.13
CA LEU A 123 -21.05 -21.19 20.00
C LEU A 123 -19.66 -20.69 19.58
N GLN A 124 -18.84 -20.29 20.54
CA GLN A 124 -17.49 -19.79 20.28
C GLN A 124 -16.51 -20.25 21.34
N ALA A 125 -15.35 -20.74 20.90
CA ALA A 125 -14.21 -21.06 21.74
C ALA A 125 -13.04 -20.13 21.39
N TYR A 126 -12.41 -19.53 22.40
CA TYR A 126 -11.27 -18.64 22.24
C TYR A 126 -10.42 -18.58 23.51
N THR A 127 -9.38 -17.77 23.50
CA THR A 127 -8.39 -17.65 24.58
C THR A 127 -8.30 -16.21 25.07
N THR A 128 -7.93 -16.03 26.34
CA THR A 128 -7.85 -14.70 26.97
C THR A 128 -6.57 -13.94 26.63
N ASP A 129 -5.57 -14.60 26.05
CA ASP A 129 -4.32 -13.97 25.59
C ASP A 129 -4.54 -12.87 24.54
N LYS A 130 -5.61 -12.96 23.73
CA LYS A 130 -6.05 -11.87 22.83
C LYS A 130 -6.31 -10.56 23.59
N ALA A 131 -6.56 -10.63 24.90
CA ALA A 131 -6.86 -9.46 25.69
C ALA A 131 -5.67 -8.52 25.90
N THR A 132 -4.44 -9.04 25.88
CA THR A 132 -3.23 -8.22 26.10
C THR A 132 -2.94 -7.29 24.94
N VAL A 133 -3.39 -7.65 23.73
CA VAL A 133 -3.15 -6.89 22.50
C VAL A 133 -4.37 -6.05 22.07
N TYR A 134 -5.46 -6.02 22.85
CA TYR A 134 -6.64 -5.21 22.51
C TYR A 134 -6.24 -3.74 22.36
N ASN A 135 -6.82 -3.11 21.35
CA ASN A 135 -6.69 -1.71 21.05
C ASN A 135 -8.07 -1.08 21.13
N THR A 136 -8.46 -0.62 22.33
CA THR A 136 -9.80 -0.08 22.60
C THR A 136 -10.12 1.19 21.80
N ASP A 137 -9.08 1.90 21.37
CA ASP A 137 -9.21 3.25 20.77
C ASP A 137 -9.05 3.23 19.24
N GLY A 138 -8.80 2.06 18.64
CA GLY A 138 -8.51 1.90 17.22
C GLY A 138 -9.70 1.41 16.37
N ARG A 139 -9.61 1.59 15.04
CA ARG A 139 -10.53 0.94 14.08
C ARG A 139 -10.42 -0.59 14.09
N HIS A 140 -9.24 -1.10 14.44
CA HIS A 140 -8.97 -2.52 14.60
C HIS A 140 -9.04 -2.88 16.07
N HIS A 141 -9.68 -4.00 16.39
CA HIS A 141 -9.83 -4.46 17.77
C HIS A 141 -8.49 -4.79 18.43
N ALA A 142 -7.45 -5.16 17.69
CA ALA A 142 -6.10 -5.39 18.22
C ALA A 142 -5.10 -4.36 17.68
N LYS A 143 -3.90 -4.31 18.27
CA LYS A 143 -2.75 -3.63 17.65
C LYS A 143 -2.58 -4.15 16.21
N PHE A 144 -2.42 -3.25 15.25
CA PHE A 144 -2.48 -3.61 13.84
C PHE A 144 -1.38 -2.92 13.08
N LEU A 145 -0.51 -3.69 12.44
CA LEU A 145 0.54 -3.19 11.56
C LEU A 145 -0.06 -2.91 10.19
N THR A 146 0.24 -1.75 9.62
CA THR A 146 -0.13 -1.41 8.25
C THR A 146 1.06 -1.53 7.30
N THR A 147 0.80 -1.77 6.01
CA THR A 147 1.85 -1.69 4.96
C THR A 147 2.49 -0.31 4.90
N LYS A 148 1.75 0.75 5.23
CA LYS A 148 2.29 2.12 5.32
C LYS A 148 3.41 2.21 6.37
N GLU A 149 3.22 1.61 7.53
CA GLU A 149 4.23 1.57 8.59
C GLU A 149 5.36 0.62 8.23
N ALA A 150 5.06 -0.55 7.67
CA ALA A 150 6.05 -1.54 7.24
C ALA A 150 6.98 -1.00 6.13
N MET A 151 6.49 -0.13 5.24
CA MET A 151 7.28 0.57 4.22
C MET A 151 7.92 1.87 4.74
N GLY A 152 7.78 2.19 6.03
CA GLY A 152 8.34 3.37 6.65
C GLY A 152 9.87 3.32 6.77
N GLN A 153 10.50 4.49 6.86
CA GLN A 153 11.96 4.60 7.00
C GLN A 153 12.48 4.17 8.38
N ALA A 154 11.64 4.23 9.41
CA ALA A 154 11.99 3.80 10.75
C ALA A 154 11.60 2.33 10.93
N GLN A 155 12.60 1.46 11.02
CA GLN A 155 12.46 0.06 11.39
C GLN A 155 13.34 -0.25 12.62
N PRO A 156 12.90 -1.11 13.55
CA PRO A 156 11.54 -1.66 13.66
C PRO A 156 10.47 -0.57 13.80
N THR A 157 9.24 -0.88 13.37
CA THR A 157 8.14 0.08 13.56
C THR A 157 7.76 0.18 15.03
N LYS A 158 7.29 1.35 15.47
CA LYS A 158 6.74 1.52 16.84
C LYS A 158 5.65 0.50 17.19
N THR A 159 4.89 0.08 16.19
CA THR A 159 3.84 -0.95 16.35
C THR A 159 4.45 -2.31 16.64
N ILE A 160 5.53 -2.70 15.95
CA ILE A 160 6.27 -3.93 16.25
C ILE A 160 6.90 -3.87 17.64
N ASP A 161 7.57 -2.77 17.99
CA ASP A 161 8.17 -2.61 19.33
C ASP A 161 7.10 -2.69 20.44
N GLY A 162 5.95 -2.04 20.24
CA GLY A 162 4.84 -2.10 21.18
C GLY A 162 4.28 -3.52 21.35
N ILE A 163 4.13 -4.29 20.25
CA ILE A 163 3.69 -5.69 20.34
C ILE A 163 4.77 -6.54 21.04
N HIS A 164 6.06 -6.31 20.76
CA HIS A 164 7.15 -7.02 21.39
C HIS A 164 7.15 -6.78 22.91
N SER A 165 7.07 -5.53 23.36
CA SER A 165 6.96 -5.19 24.79
C SER A 165 5.77 -5.88 25.45
N ILE A 166 4.59 -5.87 24.83
CA ILE A 166 3.41 -6.58 25.35
C ILE A 166 3.69 -8.08 25.51
N TYR A 167 4.33 -8.71 24.53
CA TYR A 167 4.66 -10.13 24.64
C TYR A 167 5.69 -10.42 25.73
N THR A 168 6.74 -9.59 25.84
CA THR A 168 7.75 -9.72 26.91
C THR A 168 7.11 -9.59 28.29
N GLU A 169 6.25 -8.60 28.51
CA GLU A 169 5.52 -8.46 29.78
C GLU A 169 4.59 -9.65 30.02
N ALA A 170 3.94 -10.15 28.98
CA ALA A 170 2.99 -11.27 29.09
C ALA A 170 3.66 -12.60 29.48
N VAL A 171 4.97 -12.77 29.22
CA VAL A 171 5.75 -13.94 29.69
C VAL A 171 5.64 -14.12 31.20
N ASP A 172 5.62 -13.01 31.96
CA ASP A 172 5.68 -13.04 33.43
C ASP A 172 4.30 -12.98 34.09
N VAL A 173 3.31 -12.37 33.42
CA VAL A 173 2.03 -12.01 34.06
C VAL A 173 0.80 -12.67 33.46
N ASN A 174 0.89 -13.26 32.26
CA ASN A 174 -0.28 -13.77 31.55
C ASN A 174 -0.23 -15.27 31.28
N HIS A 175 -0.95 -16.01 32.13
CA HIS A 175 -1.36 -17.38 31.87
C HIS A 175 -2.64 -17.38 31.01
N SER A 176 -2.50 -17.62 29.71
CA SER A 176 -3.63 -17.71 28.79
C SER A 176 -4.67 -18.70 29.29
N LYS A 177 -5.92 -18.28 29.38
CA LYS A 177 -7.05 -19.13 29.78
C LYS A 177 -7.87 -19.48 28.55
N ALA A 178 -8.46 -20.68 28.56
CA ALA A 178 -9.38 -21.10 27.53
C ALA A 178 -10.80 -20.69 27.92
N ARG A 179 -11.56 -20.15 26.97
CA ARG A 179 -12.94 -19.71 27.19
C ARG A 179 -13.85 -20.29 26.13
N LEU A 180 -14.96 -20.85 26.57
CA LEU A 180 -16.05 -21.34 25.72
C LEU A 180 -17.30 -20.53 26.04
N GLU A 181 -17.98 -20.02 25.03
CA GLU A 181 -19.20 -19.23 25.15
C GLU A 181 -20.29 -19.79 24.25
N VAL A 182 -21.50 -19.88 24.78
CA VAL A 182 -22.71 -20.25 24.05
C VAL A 182 -23.75 -19.14 24.19
N ARG A 183 -24.36 -18.76 23.07
CA ARG A 183 -25.49 -17.82 23.03
C ARG A 183 -26.79 -18.60 23.05
N VAL A 184 -27.52 -18.50 24.14
CA VAL A 184 -28.79 -19.23 24.36
C VAL A 184 -29.94 -18.25 24.63
N PRO A 185 -31.20 -18.67 24.43
CA PRO A 185 -32.34 -17.92 24.92
C PRO A 185 -32.26 -17.70 26.43
N PHE A 186 -32.91 -16.64 26.88
CA PHE A 186 -33.03 -16.27 28.29
C PHE A 186 -33.33 -17.46 29.22
N ASP A 187 -34.28 -18.32 28.83
CA ASP A 187 -34.78 -19.44 29.65
C ASP A 187 -33.72 -20.50 29.98
N PHE A 188 -32.63 -20.56 29.21
CA PHE A 188 -31.55 -21.53 29.37
C PHE A 188 -30.27 -20.93 29.98
N ALA A 189 -30.26 -19.63 30.28
CA ALA A 189 -29.05 -18.90 30.66
C ALA A 189 -28.37 -19.44 31.94
N THR A 190 -29.15 -19.96 32.88
CA THR A 190 -28.63 -20.50 34.16
C THR A 190 -28.27 -21.98 34.10
N GLN A 191 -28.58 -22.68 33.00
CA GLN A 191 -28.37 -24.12 32.85
C GLN A 191 -27.27 -24.47 31.85
N ALA A 192 -27.07 -23.60 30.84
CA ALA A 192 -26.10 -23.85 29.79
C ALA A 192 -24.69 -24.04 30.34
N LEU A 193 -23.95 -25.01 29.78
CA LEU A 193 -22.57 -25.36 30.11
C LEU A 193 -22.31 -25.91 31.54
N LEU A 194 -23.31 -26.05 32.42
CA LEU A 194 -23.09 -26.55 33.80
C LEU A 194 -22.80 -28.05 33.91
N ASN A 195 -23.14 -28.83 32.89
CA ASN A 195 -22.98 -30.28 32.90
C ASN A 195 -21.86 -30.77 31.96
N PHE A 196 -20.94 -29.89 31.56
CA PHE A 196 -19.85 -30.24 30.66
C PHE A 196 -18.93 -31.31 31.26
N ASP A 197 -18.65 -32.39 30.53
CA ASP A 197 -17.77 -33.47 30.97
C ASP A 197 -16.32 -32.94 31.16
N PRO A 198 -15.78 -32.96 32.39
CA PRO A 198 -14.42 -32.47 32.66
C PRO A 198 -13.34 -33.21 31.87
N GLU A 199 -13.51 -34.50 31.57
CA GLU A 199 -12.53 -35.29 30.82
C GLU A 199 -12.48 -34.84 29.36
N VAL A 200 -13.63 -34.56 28.75
CA VAL A 200 -13.71 -34.01 27.39
C VAL A 200 -13.12 -32.60 27.36
N LEU A 201 -13.41 -31.77 28.37
CA LEU A 201 -12.87 -30.41 28.45
C LEU A 201 -11.34 -30.42 28.57
N GLN A 202 -10.80 -31.26 29.47
CA GLN A 202 -9.36 -31.43 29.64
C GLN A 202 -8.71 -32.01 28.37
N GLY A 203 -9.32 -33.04 27.78
CA GLY A 203 -8.90 -33.66 26.53
C GLY A 203 -9.06 -32.77 25.30
N SER A 204 -9.66 -31.59 25.42
CA SER A 204 -9.84 -30.60 24.34
C SER A 204 -8.82 -29.46 24.38
N LEU A 205 -7.96 -29.43 25.39
CA LEU A 205 -7.01 -28.35 25.64
C LEU A 205 -5.57 -28.83 25.53
N CYS A 206 -4.71 -27.94 25.03
CA CYS A 206 -3.27 -28.08 25.08
C CYS A 206 -2.71 -27.05 26.08
N ALA A 207 -1.77 -27.48 26.91
CA ALA A 207 -1.12 -26.64 27.90
C ALA A 207 0.33 -26.38 27.49
N PHE A 208 0.69 -25.10 27.43
CA PHE A 208 2.06 -24.64 27.17
C PHE A 208 2.60 -23.94 28.42
N SER A 209 3.91 -24.01 28.67
CA SER A 209 4.50 -23.07 29.64
C SER A 209 4.33 -21.62 29.12
N GLN A 210 4.28 -20.66 30.04
CA GLN A 210 4.16 -19.23 29.67
C GLN A 210 5.33 -18.80 28.79
N GLU A 211 6.54 -19.22 29.17
CA GLU A 211 7.77 -18.96 28.43
C GLU A 211 7.68 -19.49 27.00
N GLU A 212 7.34 -20.76 26.79
CA GLU A 212 7.25 -21.34 25.44
C GLU A 212 6.18 -20.64 24.58
N TRP A 213 5.00 -20.36 25.16
CA TRP A 213 3.89 -19.76 24.42
C TRP A 213 4.20 -18.36 23.92
N TRP A 214 4.71 -17.50 24.81
CA TRP A 214 5.00 -16.11 24.47
C TRP A 214 6.30 -15.97 23.70
N ASN A 215 7.35 -16.75 24.01
CA ASN A 215 8.58 -16.74 23.23
C ASN A 215 8.36 -17.22 21.80
N PHE A 216 7.47 -18.19 21.57
CA PHE A 216 7.11 -18.57 20.20
C PHE A 216 6.58 -17.38 19.38
N ARG A 217 5.73 -16.53 19.98
CA ARG A 217 5.24 -15.31 19.32
C ARG A 217 6.32 -14.26 19.12
N ILE A 218 7.18 -14.05 20.13
CA ILE A 218 8.31 -13.13 20.08
C ILE A 218 9.25 -13.51 18.94
N MET A 219 9.67 -14.78 18.87
CA MET A 219 10.57 -15.27 17.81
C MET A 219 10.02 -15.01 16.41
N ARG A 220 8.72 -15.24 16.21
CA ARG A 220 8.06 -14.95 14.93
C ARG A 220 7.99 -13.45 14.63
N LEU A 221 7.63 -12.63 15.62
CA LEU A 221 7.61 -11.18 15.49
C LEU A 221 9.00 -10.63 15.15
N MET A 222 10.05 -11.14 15.80
CA MET A 222 11.44 -10.75 15.54
C MET A 222 11.90 -11.16 14.14
N GLY A 223 11.56 -12.36 13.67
CA GLY A 223 11.85 -12.77 12.29
C GLY A 223 11.21 -11.85 11.25
N ILE A 224 9.96 -11.43 11.48
CA ILE A 224 9.27 -10.47 10.61
C ILE A 224 9.91 -9.08 10.71
N SER A 225 10.22 -8.63 11.93
CA SER A 225 10.90 -7.36 12.18
C SER A 225 12.22 -7.29 11.43
N GLN A 226 13.06 -8.33 11.55
CA GLN A 226 14.34 -8.43 10.85
C GLN A 226 14.15 -8.39 9.32
N THR A 227 13.13 -9.08 8.80
CA THR A 227 12.81 -9.05 7.37
C THR A 227 12.48 -7.63 6.91
N LEU A 228 11.64 -6.90 7.65
CA LEU A 228 11.28 -5.51 7.33
C LEU A 228 12.45 -4.55 7.50
N CYS A 229 13.32 -4.73 8.50
CA CYS A 229 14.56 -3.96 8.66
C CYS A 229 15.49 -4.12 7.45
N LEU A 230 15.74 -5.37 7.04
CA LEU A 230 16.55 -5.68 5.87
C LEU A 230 15.92 -5.13 4.59
N GLN A 231 14.59 -5.23 4.44
CA GLN A 231 13.89 -4.59 3.33
C GLN A 231 14.05 -3.07 3.38
N ALA A 232 13.94 -2.41 4.52
CA ALA A 232 14.08 -0.96 4.60
C ALA A 232 15.49 -0.47 4.23
N GLY A 233 16.53 -1.25 4.57
CA GLY A 233 17.93 -0.97 4.24
C GLY A 233 18.36 -1.33 2.81
N ALA A 234 17.54 -2.07 2.06
CA ALA A 234 17.84 -2.47 0.69
C ALA A 234 17.79 -1.28 -0.30
N PRO A 235 18.52 -1.35 -1.43
CA PRO A 235 18.42 -0.37 -2.52
C PRO A 235 16.97 -0.16 -2.98
N SER A 236 16.61 1.06 -3.39
CA SER A 236 15.21 1.39 -3.70
C SER A 236 14.63 0.58 -4.85
N ASP A 237 15.39 0.41 -5.93
CA ASP A 237 15.06 -0.48 -7.04
C ASP A 237 14.76 -1.92 -6.58
N ARG A 238 15.51 -2.43 -5.60
CA ARG A 238 15.29 -3.76 -5.02
C ARG A 238 14.02 -3.84 -4.17
N ARG A 239 13.74 -2.81 -3.36
CA ARG A 239 12.58 -2.75 -2.45
C ARG A 239 11.24 -2.68 -3.16
N PHE A 240 11.20 -2.09 -4.35
CA PHE A 240 9.96 -1.90 -5.11
C PHE A 240 9.70 -2.99 -6.16
N HIS A 241 10.52 -4.05 -6.24
CA HIS A 241 10.13 -5.24 -6.99
C HIS A 241 8.85 -5.85 -6.43
N ASN A 242 8.03 -6.42 -7.31
CA ASN A 242 6.75 -7.02 -6.94
C ASN A 242 6.91 -8.14 -5.90
N GLU A 243 8.00 -8.89 -5.97
CA GLU A 243 8.38 -9.95 -5.04
C GLU A 243 8.67 -9.41 -3.63
N ALA A 244 9.37 -8.29 -3.54
CA ALA A 244 9.68 -7.63 -2.28
C ALA A 244 8.42 -7.01 -1.67
N LEU A 245 7.61 -6.31 -2.49
CA LEU A 245 6.35 -5.71 -2.06
C LEU A 245 5.33 -6.76 -1.61
N THR A 246 5.24 -7.89 -2.33
CA THR A 246 4.40 -9.01 -1.92
C THR A 246 4.88 -9.59 -0.59
N LEU A 247 6.19 -9.72 -0.37
CA LEU A 247 6.74 -10.13 0.92
C LEU A 247 6.39 -9.13 2.03
N THR A 248 6.45 -7.82 1.78
CA THR A 248 6.06 -6.81 2.77
C THR A 248 4.59 -6.97 3.16
N ALA A 249 3.69 -7.18 2.20
CA ALA A 249 2.28 -7.46 2.48
C ALA A 249 2.11 -8.76 3.30
N ALA A 250 2.89 -9.80 2.97
CA ALA A 250 2.91 -11.06 3.72
C ALA A 250 3.36 -10.88 5.17
N CYS A 251 4.43 -10.13 5.40
CA CYS A 251 4.90 -9.78 6.74
C CYS A 251 3.82 -9.08 7.56
N VAL A 252 3.11 -8.11 6.96
CA VAL A 252 2.00 -7.42 7.62
C VAL A 252 0.85 -8.38 7.96
N TRP A 253 0.43 -9.21 7.00
CA TRP A 253 -0.59 -10.24 7.23
C TRP A 253 -0.20 -11.17 8.37
N LEU A 254 1.06 -11.61 8.41
CA LEU A 254 1.58 -12.53 9.41
C LEU A 254 1.70 -11.89 10.79
N VAL A 255 2.16 -10.64 10.93
CA VAL A 255 2.20 -9.95 12.24
C VAL A 255 0.79 -9.85 12.83
N ASN A 256 -0.17 -9.41 12.01
CA ASN A 256 -1.55 -9.25 12.46
C ASN A 256 -2.20 -10.61 12.79
N GLY A 257 -1.81 -11.68 12.10
CA GLY A 257 -2.23 -13.06 12.37
C GLY A 257 -1.61 -13.71 13.62
N LEU A 258 -0.60 -13.10 14.26
CA LEU A 258 0.00 -13.67 15.49
C LEU A 258 -0.97 -13.64 16.67
N HIS A 259 -1.77 -12.59 16.76
CA HIS A 259 -2.63 -12.30 17.91
C HIS A 259 -4.09 -12.01 17.53
N ALA A 260 -4.39 -11.97 16.23
CA ALA A 260 -5.74 -12.00 15.70
C ALA A 260 -5.91 -13.19 14.76
N ARG A 261 -7.16 -13.48 14.37
CA ARG A 261 -7.41 -14.45 13.30
C ARG A 261 -6.75 -13.95 12.02
N PRO A 262 -5.93 -14.77 11.32
CA PRO A 262 -5.43 -14.40 10.01
C PRO A 262 -6.58 -14.06 9.05
N ASP A 263 -6.44 -12.95 8.32
CA ASP A 263 -7.46 -12.55 7.36
C ASP A 263 -7.53 -13.58 6.22
N ASP A 264 -8.74 -14.04 5.91
CA ASP A 264 -9.07 -15.01 4.88
C ASP A 264 -10.00 -14.43 3.79
N GLY A 265 -10.08 -13.09 3.70
CA GLY A 265 -10.79 -12.39 2.63
C GLY A 265 -10.17 -12.59 1.24
N PRO A 266 -10.84 -12.15 0.15
CA PRO A 266 -10.39 -12.39 -1.22
C PRO A 266 -8.96 -11.91 -1.53
N ALA A 267 -8.58 -10.71 -1.06
CA ALA A 267 -7.23 -10.18 -1.23
C ALA A 267 -6.19 -10.98 -0.44
N SER A 268 -6.54 -11.42 0.76
CA SER A 268 -5.68 -12.23 1.62
C SER A 268 -5.50 -13.65 1.09
N ARG A 269 -6.51 -14.24 0.43
CA ARG A 269 -6.37 -15.50 -0.32
C ARG A 269 -5.40 -15.37 -1.48
N LYS A 270 -5.46 -14.27 -2.25
CA LYS A 270 -4.50 -14.00 -3.32
C LYS A 270 -3.08 -13.82 -2.78
N LEU A 271 -2.93 -13.18 -1.62
CA LEU A 271 -1.65 -13.10 -0.93
C LEU A 271 -1.15 -14.49 -0.50
N MET A 272 -2.00 -15.31 0.13
CA MET A 272 -1.65 -16.69 0.52
C MET A 272 -1.23 -17.54 -0.68
N ASP A 273 -1.92 -17.44 -1.81
CA ASP A 273 -1.56 -18.10 -3.08
C ASP A 273 -0.16 -17.68 -3.57
N ALA A 274 0.24 -16.44 -3.29
CA ALA A 274 1.53 -15.89 -3.70
C ALA A 274 2.68 -16.23 -2.73
N VAL A 275 2.40 -16.45 -1.45
CA VAL A 275 3.46 -16.49 -0.41
C VAL A 275 3.56 -17.79 0.36
N LEU A 276 2.52 -18.63 0.41
CA LEU A 276 2.59 -19.90 1.14
C LEU A 276 3.12 -21.04 0.26
N PRO A 277 3.68 -22.12 0.83
CA PRO A 277 3.93 -23.36 0.12
C PRO A 277 2.67 -23.87 -0.60
N ILE A 278 2.85 -24.52 -1.75
CA ILE A 278 1.76 -25.08 -2.55
C ILE A 278 1.86 -26.60 -2.60
N THR A 279 0.72 -27.28 -2.60
CA THR A 279 0.60 -28.73 -2.79
C THR A 279 -0.52 -29.03 -3.78
N GLU A 280 -0.60 -30.27 -4.26
CA GLU A 280 -1.71 -30.72 -5.10
C GLU A 280 -2.98 -30.87 -4.26
N ALA A 281 -4.11 -30.32 -4.72
CA ALA A 281 -5.36 -30.36 -3.96
C ALA A 281 -5.89 -31.78 -3.69
N ALA A 282 -5.52 -32.76 -4.53
CA ALA A 282 -5.93 -34.14 -4.37
C ALA A 282 -5.25 -34.81 -3.16
N ASP A 283 -4.02 -34.40 -2.84
CA ASP A 283 -3.20 -35.00 -1.78
C ASP A 283 -3.20 -34.17 -0.49
N ALA A 284 -3.81 -32.98 -0.53
CA ALA A 284 -3.81 -32.06 0.59
C ALA A 284 -4.77 -32.50 1.70
N ASP A 285 -4.23 -32.76 2.90
CA ASP A 285 -5.08 -32.84 4.09
C ASP A 285 -5.78 -31.49 4.32
N THR A 286 -7.11 -31.53 4.38
CA THR A 286 -7.94 -30.35 4.64
C THR A 286 -7.60 -29.62 5.94
N SER A 287 -6.96 -30.29 6.91
CA SER A 287 -6.52 -29.68 8.17
C SER A 287 -5.38 -28.68 8.00
N ILE A 288 -4.55 -28.83 6.96
CA ILE A 288 -3.37 -28.00 6.70
C ILE A 288 -3.53 -27.04 5.52
N ILE A 289 -4.64 -27.09 4.79
CA ILE A 289 -4.92 -26.12 3.72
C ILE A 289 -5.12 -24.73 4.34
N ALA A 290 -4.53 -23.69 3.74
CA ALA A 290 -4.55 -22.34 4.29
C ALA A 290 -5.95 -21.72 4.33
N TYR A 291 -6.81 -22.06 3.35
CA TYR A 291 -8.20 -21.64 3.31
C TYR A 291 -9.06 -22.63 2.52
N ASN A 292 -10.36 -22.65 2.80
CA ASN A 292 -11.29 -23.54 2.10
C ASN A 292 -11.34 -23.26 0.59
N VAL A 293 -10.89 -24.24 -0.19
CA VAL A 293 -11.04 -24.27 -1.64
C VAL A 293 -12.29 -25.07 -1.99
N SER A 294 -13.25 -24.42 -2.66
CA SER A 294 -14.40 -25.15 -3.22
C SER A 294 -13.87 -26.19 -4.20
N SER A 295 -14.12 -27.46 -3.92
CA SER A 295 -13.74 -28.61 -4.73
C SER A 295 -14.52 -28.71 -6.04
N ARG A 296 -15.42 -27.74 -6.35
CA ARG A 296 -16.17 -27.79 -7.61
C ARG A 296 -15.19 -27.70 -8.79
N PRO A 297 -15.11 -28.73 -9.65
CA PRO A 297 -14.27 -28.68 -10.82
C PRO A 297 -14.75 -27.52 -11.72
N PRO A 298 -13.85 -26.66 -12.20
CA PRO A 298 -14.20 -25.65 -13.19
C PRO A 298 -14.50 -26.38 -14.51
N GLY A 299 -15.76 -26.78 -14.74
CA GLY A 299 -16.09 -27.56 -15.93
C GLY A 299 -17.56 -27.92 -16.18
N LEU A 300 -18.51 -27.52 -15.33
CA LEU A 300 -19.94 -27.77 -15.59
C LEU A 300 -20.63 -26.65 -16.40
N HIS A 301 -19.86 -25.74 -16.99
CA HIS A 301 -20.31 -24.91 -18.11
C HIS A 301 -19.41 -25.23 -19.30
N GLY A 302 -20.00 -25.90 -20.29
CA GLY A 302 -19.29 -26.60 -21.36
C GLY A 302 -18.34 -25.74 -22.18
N ASN A 303 -17.13 -26.25 -22.34
CA ASN A 303 -16.47 -26.33 -23.64
C ASN A 303 -15.49 -27.50 -23.61
N VAL A 304 -15.66 -28.39 -24.58
CA VAL A 304 -14.93 -29.64 -24.75
C VAL A 304 -13.64 -29.31 -25.51
N ASP A 305 -12.59 -28.94 -24.78
CA ASP A 305 -11.21 -28.97 -25.28
C ASP A 305 -10.31 -29.33 -24.09
N GLU A 306 -10.13 -30.65 -23.91
CA GLU A 306 -9.36 -31.28 -22.84
C GLU A 306 -7.86 -31.00 -23.00
N ALA A 307 -7.40 -29.88 -22.47
CA ALA A 307 -6.05 -29.83 -21.91
C ALA A 307 -6.01 -30.81 -20.72
N PRO A 308 -4.93 -31.61 -20.54
CA PRO A 308 -4.84 -32.57 -19.44
C PRO A 308 -5.13 -31.83 -18.14
N ALA A 309 -6.06 -32.38 -17.35
CA ALA A 309 -6.56 -31.78 -16.11
C ALA A 309 -5.38 -31.37 -15.23
N ARG A 310 -4.96 -30.09 -15.32
CA ARG A 310 -3.89 -29.56 -14.48
C ARG A 310 -4.37 -29.72 -13.06
N THR A 311 -3.68 -30.58 -12.31
CA THR A 311 -3.96 -30.79 -10.90
C THR A 311 -3.92 -29.43 -10.21
N ARG A 312 -5.01 -29.11 -9.52
CA ARG A 312 -5.20 -27.79 -8.93
C ARG A 312 -4.26 -27.66 -7.75
N LYS A 313 -3.28 -26.77 -7.85
CA LYS A 313 -2.39 -26.45 -6.72
C LYS A 313 -3.10 -25.53 -5.72
N VAL A 314 -2.89 -25.77 -4.44
CA VAL A 314 -3.50 -25.02 -3.33
C VAL A 314 -2.46 -24.67 -2.26
N PRO A 315 -2.57 -23.49 -1.63
CA PRO A 315 -1.68 -23.12 -0.55
C PRO A 315 -1.96 -23.92 0.72
N TYR A 316 -0.89 -24.34 1.40
CA TYR A 316 -0.96 -25.12 2.62
C TYR A 316 0.11 -24.72 3.62
N ASN A 317 -0.07 -25.16 4.86
CA ASN A 317 0.79 -24.89 6.01
C ASN A 317 1.55 -26.15 6.39
N PRO A 318 2.77 -26.37 5.83
CA PRO A 318 3.54 -27.55 6.17
C PRO A 318 3.93 -27.54 7.65
N TYR A 319 4.11 -28.73 8.23
CA TYR A 319 4.53 -28.92 9.62
C TYR A 319 3.56 -28.32 10.66
N GLY A 320 2.32 -28.09 10.27
CA GLY A 320 1.28 -27.57 11.14
C GLY A 320 1.42 -26.10 11.52
N CYS A 321 2.26 -25.32 10.81
CA CYS A 321 2.49 -23.91 11.09
C CYS A 321 2.54 -23.09 9.78
N VAL A 322 2.13 -21.83 9.82
CA VAL A 322 2.21 -20.94 8.64
C VAL A 322 3.67 -20.55 8.41
N PHE A 323 4.21 -20.96 7.27
CA PHE A 323 5.51 -20.52 6.77
C PHE A 323 5.35 -19.92 5.39
N PHE A 324 6.22 -18.97 5.05
CA PHE A 324 6.34 -18.53 3.67
C PHE A 324 7.07 -19.59 2.85
N ARG A 325 6.83 -19.59 1.55
CA ARG A 325 7.71 -20.26 0.58
C ARG A 325 9.11 -19.66 0.66
N ARG A 326 10.07 -20.33 0.01
CA ARG A 326 11.48 -19.94 0.01
C ARG A 326 11.65 -18.43 -0.27
N LEU A 327 12.33 -17.76 0.67
CA LEU A 327 12.72 -16.36 0.57
C LEU A 327 14.16 -16.27 0.07
N ILE A 328 14.48 -15.19 -0.64
CA ILE A 328 15.85 -14.78 -0.98
C ILE A 328 16.19 -13.59 -0.10
N VAL A 329 17.35 -13.62 0.56
CA VAL A 329 17.78 -12.63 1.58
C VAL A 329 19.05 -11.89 1.11
N ALA A 330 19.27 -11.77 -0.20
CA ALA A 330 20.46 -11.12 -0.79
C ALA A 330 20.42 -9.58 -0.60
N ASP A 331 20.41 -8.80 -1.69
CA ASP A 331 20.37 -7.32 -1.66
C ASP A 331 19.08 -6.72 -1.05
N GLY A 332 18.20 -7.56 -0.53
CA GLY A 332 16.95 -7.24 0.10
C GLY A 332 16.05 -8.48 0.17
N PRO A 333 15.37 -8.75 1.30
CA PRO A 333 14.46 -9.88 1.38
C PRO A 333 13.36 -9.77 0.32
N ARG A 334 13.22 -10.83 -0.48
CA ARG A 334 12.18 -10.95 -1.51
C ARG A 334 11.70 -12.39 -1.64
N LEU A 335 10.53 -12.57 -2.25
CA LEU A 335 10.14 -13.85 -2.81
C LEU A 335 11.03 -14.18 -4.03
N ARG A 336 10.99 -15.44 -4.46
CA ARG A 336 11.68 -15.89 -5.68
C ARG A 336 11.29 -15.03 -6.90
N PHE A 337 12.27 -14.63 -7.68
CA PHE A 337 12.09 -13.80 -8.86
C PHE A 337 11.26 -14.52 -9.93
N GLY A 338 10.29 -13.82 -10.52
CA GLY A 338 9.34 -14.42 -11.47
C GLY A 338 8.39 -15.44 -10.83
N GLY A 339 8.40 -15.56 -9.50
CA GLY A 339 7.44 -16.35 -8.75
C GLY A 339 6.06 -15.70 -8.70
N PRO A 340 5.06 -16.38 -8.14
CA PRO A 340 3.75 -15.80 -7.92
C PRO A 340 3.82 -14.57 -7.01
N VAL A 341 3.24 -13.45 -7.45
CA VAL A 341 3.13 -12.19 -6.72
C VAL A 341 1.68 -11.68 -6.77
N ILE A 342 1.32 -10.75 -5.88
CA ILE A 342 0.00 -10.14 -5.90
C ILE A 342 -0.07 -8.98 -6.91
N PHE A 343 -1.21 -8.84 -7.61
CA PHE A 343 -1.46 -7.78 -8.58
C PHE A 343 -2.88 -7.23 -8.46
N GLY A 344 -3.12 -6.08 -9.11
CA GLY A 344 -4.45 -5.49 -9.29
C GLY A 344 -5.17 -5.19 -7.97
N PRO A 345 -6.47 -5.51 -7.83
CA PRO A 345 -7.25 -5.17 -6.64
C PRO A 345 -6.70 -5.74 -5.32
N ALA A 346 -6.03 -6.90 -5.36
CA ALA A 346 -5.41 -7.47 -4.18
C ALA A 346 -4.19 -6.65 -3.74
N PHE A 347 -3.35 -6.25 -4.70
CA PHE A 347 -2.21 -5.36 -4.43
C PHE A 347 -2.71 -4.02 -3.86
N GLU A 348 -3.68 -3.40 -4.53
CA GLU A 348 -4.27 -2.13 -4.10
C GLU A 348 -4.88 -2.22 -2.69
N PHE A 349 -5.56 -3.31 -2.35
CA PHE A 349 -6.09 -3.54 -1.01
C PHE A 349 -4.99 -3.46 0.06
N TRP A 350 -3.87 -4.15 -0.17
CA TRP A 350 -2.73 -4.15 0.76
C TRP A 350 -2.02 -2.80 0.82
N PHE A 351 -1.96 -2.06 -0.30
CA PHE A 351 -1.22 -0.79 -0.40
C PHE A 351 -2.10 0.47 -0.42
N ASN A 352 -3.29 0.41 0.19
CA ASN A 352 -4.21 1.54 0.35
C ASN A 352 -4.62 2.22 -0.98
N GLY A 353 -4.97 1.42 -1.98
CA GLY A 353 -5.42 1.86 -3.30
C GLY A 353 -4.32 2.32 -4.23
N LEU A 354 -3.04 2.09 -3.90
CA LEU A 354 -1.91 2.43 -4.74
C LEU A 354 -1.50 1.24 -5.61
N ASP A 355 -1.19 1.51 -6.87
CA ASP A 355 -0.44 0.58 -7.73
C ASP A 355 1.07 0.63 -7.42
N ALA A 356 1.85 -0.30 -7.98
CA ALA A 356 3.29 -0.39 -7.73
C ALA A 356 4.06 0.88 -8.13
N THR A 357 3.69 1.50 -9.26
CA THR A 357 4.34 2.74 -9.75
C THR A 357 4.04 3.94 -8.83
N GLN A 358 2.80 4.07 -8.36
CA GLN A 358 2.39 5.09 -7.41
C GLN A 358 3.05 4.88 -6.05
N LEU A 359 3.17 3.61 -5.62
CA LEU A 359 3.85 3.26 -4.38
C LEU A 359 5.34 3.60 -4.45
N GLN A 360 6.02 3.18 -5.52
CA GLN A 360 7.41 3.54 -5.78
C GLN A 360 7.58 5.06 -5.81
N ALA A 361 6.77 5.80 -6.56
CA ALA A 361 6.83 7.26 -6.57
C ALA A 361 6.60 7.90 -5.17
N ARG A 362 5.81 7.26 -4.31
CA ARG A 362 5.52 7.76 -2.96
C ARG A 362 6.64 7.51 -1.96
N TYR A 363 7.36 6.40 -2.09
CA TYR A 363 8.31 5.92 -1.08
C TYR A 363 9.78 5.88 -1.56
N GLN A 364 10.06 5.94 -2.87
CA GLN A 364 11.41 5.98 -3.43
C GLN A 364 12.06 7.36 -3.25
N THR A 365 11.30 8.45 -3.37
CA THR A 365 11.86 9.80 -3.21
C THR A 365 12.42 9.98 -1.80
N SER A 366 13.63 10.53 -1.70
CA SER A 366 14.34 10.95 -0.48
C SER A 366 13.65 12.08 0.31
N GLY A 367 12.32 12.15 0.25
CA GLY A 367 11.44 13.10 0.91
C GLY A 367 10.00 12.58 0.87
N ILE A 368 9.47 12.22 2.03
CA ILE A 368 8.06 11.83 2.21
C ILE A 368 7.16 12.99 1.78
N ILE A 369 6.28 12.75 0.82
CA ILE A 369 5.19 13.69 0.47
C ILE A 369 4.11 13.56 1.55
N ASP A 370 3.94 14.59 2.39
CA ASP A 370 2.78 14.70 3.28
C ASP A 370 1.53 15.09 2.46
N LYS A 371 0.47 14.27 2.57
CA LYS A 371 -0.82 14.49 1.90
C LYS A 371 -1.54 15.77 2.38
N ASN A 372 -1.20 16.30 3.57
CA ASN A 372 -1.89 17.45 4.15
C ASN A 372 -1.55 18.79 3.48
N VAL A 373 -0.53 18.84 2.61
CA VAL A 373 -0.07 20.09 1.96
C VAL A 373 -0.72 20.33 0.58
N ILE A 374 -1.45 19.36 0.03
CA ILE A 374 -2.03 19.45 -1.32
C ILE A 374 -3.31 20.34 -1.37
N ALA A 375 -3.86 20.76 -0.23
CA ALA A 375 -5.20 21.36 -0.19
C ALA A 375 -5.30 22.89 -0.41
N HIS A 376 -4.24 23.70 -0.28
CA HIS A 376 -4.43 25.14 -0.02
C HIS A 376 -3.69 26.17 -0.89
N THR A 377 -3.35 25.85 -2.14
CA THR A 377 -3.04 26.93 -3.10
C THR A 377 -3.46 26.55 -4.51
N ARG A 378 -4.69 26.92 -4.90
CA ARG A 378 -5.18 26.75 -6.28
C ARG A 378 -4.50 27.78 -7.20
N SER A 379 -3.38 27.39 -7.80
CA SER A 379 -3.04 27.84 -9.15
C SER A 379 -3.51 26.78 -10.14
N THR A 380 -4.07 27.22 -11.26
CA THR A 380 -4.56 26.33 -12.32
C THR A 380 -3.36 25.85 -13.13
N ALA A 381 -2.61 24.88 -12.60
CA ALA A 381 -1.52 24.25 -13.35
C ALA A 381 -2.07 23.47 -14.55
N ASN A 382 -1.30 23.40 -15.63
CA ASN A 382 -1.63 22.55 -16.77
C ASN A 382 -1.59 21.07 -16.33
N ARG A 383 -2.77 20.46 -16.19
CA ARG A 383 -2.96 19.08 -15.72
C ARG A 383 -2.76 18.03 -16.81
N ALA A 384 -2.30 18.42 -18.00
CA ALA A 384 -1.96 17.46 -19.04
C ALA A 384 -0.98 16.40 -18.50
N LYS A 385 -1.32 15.12 -18.71
CA LYS A 385 -0.44 13.99 -18.40
C LYS A 385 0.77 14.08 -19.33
N LEU A 386 1.95 14.22 -18.76
CA LEU A 386 3.20 14.16 -19.53
C LEU A 386 3.48 12.70 -19.87
N VAL A 387 3.85 12.46 -21.11
CA VAL A 387 4.30 11.17 -21.61
C VAL A 387 5.82 11.25 -21.79
N ALA A 388 6.51 10.11 -21.73
CA ALA A 388 7.91 10.06 -22.14
C ALA A 388 8.03 10.64 -23.55
N ASN A 389 9.10 11.40 -23.78
CA ASN A 389 9.43 11.95 -25.07
C ASN A 389 9.68 10.78 -26.03
N VAL A 390 8.84 10.69 -27.05
CA VAL A 390 8.99 9.72 -28.14
C VAL A 390 9.57 10.51 -29.29
N ASP A 391 10.75 10.13 -29.73
CA ASP A 391 11.30 10.67 -30.96
C ASP A 391 10.43 10.18 -32.13
N LEU A 392 9.65 11.10 -32.70
CA LEU A 392 8.76 10.79 -33.83
C LEU A 392 9.52 10.67 -35.15
N THR A 393 10.82 10.98 -35.17
CA THR A 393 11.60 11.01 -36.41
C THR A 393 12.28 9.68 -36.75
N ASP A 394 12.26 8.71 -35.82
CA ASP A 394 12.96 7.41 -35.90
C ASP A 394 14.45 7.52 -36.30
N GLN A 395 15.05 8.72 -36.23
CA GLN A 395 16.45 8.92 -36.55
C GLN A 395 17.30 8.71 -35.30
N PRO A 396 18.44 8.00 -35.40
CA PRO A 396 19.36 7.86 -34.29
C PRO A 396 19.90 9.24 -33.92
N GLN A 397 19.45 9.78 -32.77
CA GLN A 397 19.96 11.04 -32.27
C GLN A 397 21.38 10.85 -31.75
N LEU A 398 22.31 11.63 -32.32
CA LEU A 398 23.66 11.72 -31.78
C LEU A 398 23.60 12.24 -30.34
N PRO A 399 24.38 11.66 -29.41
CA PRO A 399 24.43 12.15 -28.04
C PRO A 399 24.80 13.64 -27.99
N LEU A 400 24.04 14.39 -27.20
CA LEU A 400 24.21 15.83 -26.99
C LEU A 400 25.42 16.16 -26.10
N PHE A 401 25.97 15.15 -25.44
CA PHE A 401 27.05 15.25 -24.47
C PHE A 401 28.15 14.23 -24.80
N ASN A 402 29.33 14.45 -24.23
CA ASN A 402 30.51 13.59 -24.37
C ASN A 402 31.25 13.46 -23.03
N PHE A 403 30.52 12.97 -22.03
CA PHE A 403 30.95 12.60 -20.69
C PHE A 403 31.76 11.30 -20.70
N THR A 404 31.51 10.37 -21.64
CA THR A 404 32.34 9.16 -21.75
C THR A 404 33.78 9.51 -22.12
N ALA A 405 34.02 10.49 -23.00
CA ALA A 405 35.39 10.97 -23.26
C ALA A 405 36.06 11.66 -22.05
N GLN A 406 35.28 12.04 -21.03
CA GLN A 406 35.80 12.58 -19.77
C GLN A 406 36.08 11.46 -18.73
N GLY A 407 35.92 10.20 -19.11
CA GLY A 407 36.10 9.04 -18.22
C GLY A 407 34.91 8.76 -17.31
N LEU A 408 33.75 9.38 -17.54
CA LEU A 408 32.55 9.15 -16.76
C LEU A 408 31.77 7.96 -17.33
N SER A 409 31.16 7.18 -16.44
CA SER A 409 30.33 6.03 -16.79
C SER A 409 29.12 5.96 -15.86
N LEU A 410 28.04 5.33 -16.31
CA LEU A 410 26.96 4.98 -15.40
C LEU A 410 27.44 3.83 -14.51
N PRO A 411 27.00 3.78 -13.23
CA PRO A 411 27.32 2.66 -12.36
C PRO A 411 26.87 1.37 -13.04
N PRO A 412 27.65 0.28 -12.94
CA PRO A 412 27.24 -1.00 -13.49
C PRO A 412 25.88 -1.37 -12.88
N PRO A 413 24.98 -2.00 -13.67
CA PRO A 413 23.75 -2.53 -13.11
C PRO A 413 24.09 -3.43 -11.92
N ILE A 414 23.35 -3.30 -10.82
CA ILE A 414 23.55 -4.14 -9.64
C ILE A 414 23.39 -5.59 -10.11
N PRO A 415 24.43 -6.44 -10.02
CA PRO A 415 24.32 -7.82 -10.47
C PRO A 415 23.22 -8.48 -9.65
N ASP A 416 22.11 -8.87 -10.28
CA ASP A 416 21.28 -9.91 -9.71
C ASP A 416 22.10 -11.18 -9.82
N ASP A 417 22.41 -11.85 -8.70
CA ASP A 417 23.21 -13.08 -8.74
C ASP A 417 22.52 -14.19 -9.56
N ALA A 418 21.26 -13.96 -9.95
CA ALA A 418 20.43 -14.78 -10.82
C ALA A 418 20.40 -16.24 -10.37
N SER A 419 20.75 -16.49 -9.10
CA SER A 419 20.87 -17.84 -8.54
C SER A 419 19.53 -18.56 -8.51
N ASP A 420 18.42 -17.82 -8.66
CA ASP A 420 17.06 -18.33 -8.78
C ASP A 420 16.48 -18.32 -10.21
N VAL A 421 17.25 -17.89 -11.22
CA VAL A 421 16.83 -17.81 -12.63
C VAL A 421 16.98 -19.15 -13.36
N GLU A 422 17.86 -20.05 -12.90
CA GLU A 422 18.19 -21.31 -13.57
C GLU A 422 17.01 -22.32 -13.71
N ASP A 423 15.92 -22.21 -12.93
CA ASP A 423 14.74 -23.09 -13.11
C ASP A 423 13.67 -22.52 -14.06
N ARG A 424 13.97 -21.50 -14.87
CA ARG A 424 12.99 -20.99 -15.84
C ARG A 424 12.69 -22.04 -16.92
N LEU A 425 11.48 -22.62 -16.86
CA LEU A 425 10.89 -23.33 -17.99
C LEU A 425 10.48 -22.30 -19.07
N SER A 426 11.44 -21.97 -19.94
CA SER A 426 11.36 -21.13 -21.15
C SER A 426 11.64 -19.62 -20.97
N PRO A 427 12.49 -19.03 -21.83
CA PRO A 427 12.76 -17.60 -21.81
C PRO A 427 11.69 -16.85 -22.63
N ALA A 428 10.93 -15.97 -21.99
CA ALA A 428 10.41 -14.82 -22.71
C ALA A 428 11.59 -13.86 -22.90
N HIS A 429 12.01 -13.66 -24.15
CA HIS A 429 12.96 -12.63 -24.54
C HIS A 429 12.42 -11.26 -24.15
N GLU A 430 12.72 -10.79 -22.95
CA GLU A 430 12.94 -9.37 -22.75
C GLU A 430 14.32 -9.12 -23.36
N GLN A 431 14.37 -8.43 -24.50
CA GLN A 431 15.62 -7.84 -24.99
C GLN A 431 16.16 -7.01 -23.83
N GLU A 432 17.24 -7.49 -23.20
CA GLU A 432 18.05 -6.64 -22.34
C GLU A 432 18.55 -5.51 -23.24
N ASP A 433 17.86 -4.37 -23.18
CA ASP A 433 18.31 -3.14 -23.82
C ASP A 433 19.78 -2.96 -23.44
N GLU A 434 20.66 -2.85 -24.44
CA GLU A 434 22.08 -2.62 -24.18
C GLU A 434 22.24 -1.49 -23.15
N PRO A 435 23.10 -1.65 -22.14
CA PRO A 435 23.24 -0.69 -21.07
C PRO A 435 23.51 0.69 -21.66
N LEU A 436 22.57 1.60 -21.46
CA LEU A 436 22.67 2.98 -21.92
C LEU A 436 23.98 3.58 -21.40
N ASN A 437 24.83 4.07 -22.29
CA ASN A 437 26.00 4.84 -21.87
C ASN A 437 25.55 6.18 -21.25
N ILE A 438 26.42 6.81 -20.45
CA ILE A 438 26.11 8.06 -19.73
C ILE A 438 25.72 9.21 -20.68
N ASP A 439 26.24 9.22 -21.90
CA ASP A 439 25.98 10.26 -22.90
C ASP A 439 24.58 10.18 -23.48
N THR A 440 24.16 9.00 -23.90
CA THR A 440 22.80 8.72 -24.36
C THR A 440 21.80 8.96 -23.23
N PHE A 441 22.13 8.53 -22.01
CA PHE A 441 21.29 8.75 -20.83
C PHE A 441 21.12 10.25 -20.52
N ALA A 442 22.22 11.01 -20.45
CA ALA A 442 22.17 12.45 -20.20
C ALA A 442 21.44 13.21 -21.32
N SER A 443 21.62 12.78 -22.57
CA SER A 443 20.89 13.32 -23.73
C SER A 443 19.39 13.07 -23.63
N LYS A 444 18.99 11.87 -23.18
CA LYS A 444 17.59 11.51 -22.93
C LYS A 444 16.97 12.37 -21.84
N ILE A 445 17.66 12.57 -20.71
CA ILE A 445 17.22 13.50 -19.64
C ILE A 445 17.06 14.91 -20.21
N TRP A 446 18.02 15.39 -20.99
CA TRP A 446 17.98 16.74 -21.55
C TRP A 446 16.82 16.94 -22.54
N GLY A 447 16.63 16.00 -23.47
CA GLY A 447 15.51 16.06 -24.42
C GLY A 447 14.15 16.02 -23.71
N GLN A 448 14.02 15.17 -22.69
CA GLN A 448 12.83 15.15 -21.84
C GLN A 448 12.65 16.47 -21.07
N PHE A 449 13.72 17.07 -20.57
CA PHE A 449 13.69 18.35 -19.86
C PHE A 449 13.13 19.47 -20.74
N VAL A 450 13.61 19.60 -21.98
CA VAL A 450 13.16 20.62 -22.93
C VAL A 450 11.67 20.45 -23.26
N SER A 451 11.22 19.22 -23.48
CA SER A 451 9.82 18.91 -23.72
C SER A 451 8.95 19.21 -22.49
N ASP A 452 9.35 18.71 -21.31
CA ASP A 452 8.59 18.86 -20.07
C ASP A 452 8.44 20.33 -19.65
N ILE A 453 9.54 21.10 -19.71
CA ILE A 453 9.51 22.51 -19.29
C ILE A 453 8.63 23.36 -20.22
N THR A 454 8.59 23.03 -21.51
CA THR A 454 7.69 23.66 -22.49
C THR A 454 6.23 23.26 -22.26
N MET A 455 5.96 21.96 -22.07
CA MET A 455 4.61 21.44 -21.83
C MET A 455 4.02 21.92 -20.51
N LYS A 456 4.84 22.09 -19.48
CA LYS A 456 4.44 22.61 -18.16
C LYS A 456 4.40 24.12 -18.07
N SER A 457 4.60 24.83 -19.18
CA SER A 457 4.33 26.26 -19.23
C SER A 457 2.90 26.56 -18.76
N PRO A 458 2.70 27.60 -17.93
CA PRO A 458 1.40 27.93 -17.37
C PRO A 458 0.34 28.19 -18.45
N VAL A 459 -0.93 28.07 -18.07
CA VAL A 459 -2.07 28.47 -18.89
C VAL A 459 -2.88 29.53 -18.14
N PRO A 460 -3.54 30.48 -18.84
CA PRO A 460 -4.42 31.43 -18.17
C PRO A 460 -5.57 30.73 -17.44
N ASN A 461 -6.09 31.37 -16.39
CA ASN A 461 -7.26 30.84 -15.68
C ASN A 461 -8.50 30.89 -16.59
N GLY A 462 -9.17 29.74 -16.74
CA GLY A 462 -10.38 29.56 -17.56
C GLY A 462 -10.15 28.55 -18.68
N LYS A 463 -11.06 27.58 -18.85
CA LYS A 463 -10.90 26.44 -19.78
C LYS A 463 -10.79 26.84 -21.26
N THR A 464 -11.21 28.05 -21.62
CA THR A 464 -11.32 28.53 -23.00
C THR A 464 -10.16 29.43 -23.44
N LYS A 465 -9.27 29.83 -22.52
CA LYS A 465 -8.18 30.74 -22.88
C LYS A 465 -7.00 29.96 -23.49
N PRO A 466 -6.41 30.46 -24.59
CA PRO A 466 -5.25 29.82 -25.20
C PRO A 466 -4.05 29.85 -24.25
N SER A 467 -3.11 28.92 -24.44
CA SER A 467 -1.83 28.87 -23.72
C SER A 467 -1.09 30.22 -23.74
N TYR A 468 -0.26 30.50 -22.74
CA TYR A 468 0.66 31.65 -22.81
C TYR A 468 1.72 31.47 -23.90
N LEU A 469 1.94 30.23 -24.35
CA LEU A 469 2.79 29.92 -25.50
C LEU A 469 1.98 29.96 -26.81
N LYS A 470 2.57 30.48 -27.88
CA LYS A 470 2.08 30.41 -29.27
C LYS A 470 2.42 29.08 -29.95
N LEU A 471 3.35 28.31 -29.37
CA LEU A 471 3.79 27.00 -29.87
C LEU A 471 2.62 26.00 -29.98
N THR A 472 2.60 25.26 -31.07
CA THR A 472 1.70 24.14 -31.33
C THR A 472 2.00 22.96 -30.38
N ASP A 473 1.05 22.05 -30.21
CA ASP A 473 1.26 20.88 -29.36
C ASP A 473 2.39 19.96 -29.84
N ILE A 474 2.69 19.94 -31.14
CA ILE A 474 3.82 19.19 -31.72
C ILE A 474 5.14 19.86 -31.31
N GLU A 475 5.26 21.17 -31.51
CA GLU A 475 6.45 21.93 -31.12
C GLU A 475 6.71 21.84 -29.61
N ARG A 476 5.65 21.87 -28.80
CA ARG A 476 5.77 21.76 -27.34
C ARG A 476 6.22 20.38 -26.88
N ARG A 477 5.87 19.32 -27.61
CA ARG A 477 6.29 17.94 -27.31
C ARG A 477 7.69 17.64 -27.84
N SER A 478 8.17 18.40 -28.82
CA SER A 478 9.50 18.23 -29.38
C SER A 478 10.60 18.51 -28.34
N SER A 479 11.75 17.85 -28.50
CA SER A 479 12.99 18.14 -27.74
C SER A 479 13.73 19.40 -28.25
N SER A 480 13.08 20.24 -29.05
CA SER A 480 13.76 21.31 -29.78
C SER A 480 14.14 22.47 -28.85
N GLU A 481 15.42 22.84 -28.87
CA GLU A 481 15.93 24.01 -28.14
C GLU A 481 15.69 25.33 -28.88
N ILE A 482 15.13 25.31 -30.10
CA ILE A 482 14.94 26.50 -30.94
C ILE A 482 14.18 27.61 -30.22
N PRO A 483 13.05 27.34 -29.51
CA PRO A 483 12.34 28.39 -28.78
C PRO A 483 13.21 29.08 -27.71
N TYR A 484 14.15 28.37 -27.10
CA TYR A 484 14.98 28.95 -26.05
C TYR A 484 16.16 29.79 -26.59
N LYS A 485 16.47 29.69 -27.88
CA LYS A 485 17.62 30.35 -28.53
C LYS A 485 17.24 31.60 -29.34
N THR A 486 15.96 31.95 -29.43
CA THR A 486 15.53 33.18 -30.12
C THR A 486 15.30 34.32 -29.14
N ALA A 487 15.71 35.52 -29.54
CA ALA A 487 15.41 36.77 -28.84
C ALA A 487 14.00 37.30 -29.16
N ARG A 488 13.36 36.79 -30.22
CA ARG A 488 12.00 37.17 -30.65
C ARG A 488 10.95 36.50 -29.77
N LEU A 489 10.77 37.04 -28.56
CA LEU A 489 9.83 36.49 -27.58
C LEU A 489 8.37 36.56 -28.05
N SER A 490 8.04 37.48 -28.96
CA SER A 490 6.72 37.56 -29.60
C SER A 490 6.34 36.32 -30.42
N ASP A 491 7.31 35.54 -30.90
CA ASP A 491 7.06 34.30 -31.65
C ASP A 491 6.65 33.16 -30.70
N ILE A 492 7.05 33.26 -29.43
CA ILE A 492 6.90 32.18 -28.44
C ILE A 492 5.78 32.46 -27.47
N PHE A 493 5.69 33.70 -26.97
CA PHE A 493 4.76 34.06 -25.92
C PHE A 493 3.61 34.90 -26.48
N ARG A 494 2.43 34.75 -25.88
CA ARG A 494 1.32 35.72 -25.96
C ARG A 494 1.41 36.76 -24.87
N CYS A 495 1.94 36.36 -23.71
CA CYS A 495 2.21 37.21 -22.58
C CYS A 495 3.32 36.61 -21.72
N VAL A 496 4.25 37.44 -21.24
CA VAL A 496 5.36 37.02 -20.39
C VAL A 496 5.84 38.15 -19.49
N TYR A 497 6.33 37.80 -18.30
CA TYR A 497 7.17 38.67 -17.49
C TYR A 497 8.62 38.29 -17.72
N TRP A 498 9.45 39.25 -18.10
CA TRP A 498 10.87 39.03 -18.32
C TRP A 498 11.69 40.03 -17.51
N ARG A 499 12.95 39.65 -17.24
CA ARG A 499 13.97 40.59 -16.76
C ARG A 499 15.32 40.15 -17.25
N LYS A 500 16.24 41.10 -17.40
CA LYS A 500 17.65 40.77 -17.54
C LYS A 500 18.16 40.14 -16.26
N ALA A 501 18.94 39.09 -16.42
CA ALA A 501 19.42 38.26 -15.32
C ALA A 501 20.94 38.10 -15.47
N ASP A 502 21.64 38.25 -14.34
CA ASP A 502 23.07 37.97 -14.27
C ASP A 502 23.32 36.45 -14.17
N GLU A 503 24.59 36.06 -14.19
CA GLU A 503 24.97 34.64 -14.11
C GLU A 503 24.47 33.99 -12.82
N LYS A 504 24.43 34.73 -11.68
CA LYS A 504 23.95 34.21 -10.40
C LYS A 504 22.45 33.89 -10.43
N ASP A 505 21.66 34.74 -11.08
CA ASP A 505 20.25 34.49 -11.29
C ASP A 505 20.02 33.23 -12.17
N TRP A 506 20.88 33.02 -13.18
CA TRP A 506 20.83 31.83 -14.02
C TRP A 506 21.23 30.57 -13.26
N GLU A 507 22.33 30.60 -12.52
CA GLU A 507 22.79 29.50 -11.66
C GLU A 507 21.72 29.10 -10.63
N LEU A 508 21.07 30.09 -10.01
CA LEU A 508 20.02 29.85 -9.03
C LEU A 508 18.81 29.16 -9.65
N SER A 509 18.34 29.63 -10.81
CA SER A 509 17.23 28.98 -11.53
C SER A 509 17.61 27.56 -11.96
N PHE A 510 18.82 27.38 -12.51
CA PHE A 510 19.35 26.08 -12.89
C PHE A 510 19.43 25.10 -11.72
N LYS A 511 19.87 25.58 -10.54
CA LYS A 511 19.88 24.79 -9.30
C LYS A 511 18.51 24.23 -8.94
N TRP A 512 17.42 24.91 -9.26
CA TRP A 512 16.07 24.38 -9.01
C TRP A 512 15.62 23.39 -10.09
N LEU A 513 16.00 23.62 -11.34
CA LEU A 513 15.68 22.73 -12.46
C LEU A 513 16.44 21.40 -12.39
N PHE A 514 17.71 21.44 -12.00
CA PHE A 514 18.60 20.31 -11.82
C PHE A 514 19.28 20.40 -10.46
N PRO A 515 18.62 19.97 -9.37
CA PRO A 515 19.17 20.08 -8.02
C PRO A 515 20.50 19.35 -7.85
N PRO A 516 21.39 19.84 -6.97
CA PRO A 516 22.64 19.17 -6.64
C PRO A 516 22.38 17.89 -5.83
N HIS A 517 23.44 17.09 -5.64
CA HIS A 517 23.44 15.96 -4.72
C HIS A 517 22.98 16.35 -3.31
N GLY A 518 22.24 15.46 -2.64
CA GLY A 518 21.69 15.69 -1.31
C GLY A 518 20.47 16.63 -1.25
N TYR A 519 19.95 17.09 -2.39
CA TYR A 519 18.76 17.94 -2.42
C TYR A 519 17.52 17.21 -1.91
N LYS A 520 16.81 17.86 -0.96
CA LYS A 520 15.52 17.40 -0.44
C LYS A 520 14.40 18.23 -1.05
N THR A 521 13.48 17.57 -1.74
CA THR A 521 12.33 18.23 -2.35
C THR A 521 11.38 18.74 -1.26
N SER A 522 10.96 20.01 -1.34
CA SER A 522 9.92 20.54 -0.45
C SER A 522 8.59 19.85 -0.73
N THR A 523 7.71 19.77 0.28
CA THR A 523 6.36 19.24 0.14
C THR A 523 5.43 20.15 -0.67
N SER A 524 5.80 21.42 -0.85
CA SER A 524 4.99 22.43 -1.55
C SER A 524 5.34 22.59 -3.03
N VAL A 525 6.08 21.64 -3.62
CA VAL A 525 6.67 21.78 -4.95
C VAL A 525 5.65 21.53 -6.06
N GLN A 526 5.46 22.52 -6.94
CA GLN A 526 4.56 22.47 -8.09
C GLN A 526 5.31 22.09 -9.38
N ASN A 527 4.69 21.20 -10.17
CA ASN A 527 5.11 20.75 -11.51
C ASN A 527 6.37 19.87 -11.61
N TYR A 528 7.33 19.96 -10.71
CA TYR A 528 8.58 19.17 -10.81
C TYR A 528 8.34 17.66 -10.75
N LEU A 529 7.71 17.13 -9.71
CA LEU A 529 7.49 15.67 -9.56
C LEU A 529 6.57 15.07 -10.64
N GLN A 530 5.79 15.90 -11.31
CA GLN A 530 4.96 15.48 -12.44
C GLN A 530 5.74 15.41 -13.76
N SER A 531 6.95 15.97 -13.81
CA SER A 531 7.80 16.03 -14.99
C SER A 531 8.71 14.79 -15.05
N PRO A 532 8.55 13.92 -16.06
CA PRO A 532 9.43 12.78 -16.27
C PRO A 532 10.94 13.08 -16.16
N TYR A 533 11.43 14.19 -16.73
CA TYR A 533 12.87 14.51 -16.68
C TYR A 533 13.38 14.65 -15.25
N PHE A 534 12.56 15.24 -14.37
CA PHE A 534 12.95 15.53 -13.00
C PHE A 534 13.03 14.22 -12.20
N ARG A 535 12.11 13.29 -12.46
CA ARG A 535 12.16 11.94 -11.86
C ARG A 535 13.39 11.17 -12.34
N MET A 536 13.70 11.23 -13.64
CA MET A 536 14.92 10.63 -14.18
C MET A 536 16.19 11.24 -13.57
N TRP A 537 16.21 12.57 -13.36
CA TRP A 537 17.31 13.25 -12.69
C TRP A 537 17.46 12.82 -11.24
N LEU A 538 16.38 12.73 -10.47
CA LEU A 538 16.43 12.25 -9.08
C LEU A 538 16.90 10.79 -8.98
N ASP A 539 16.45 9.91 -9.89
CA ASP A 539 16.92 8.52 -9.99
C ASP A 539 18.43 8.48 -10.30
N PHE A 540 18.91 9.34 -11.19
CA PHE A 540 20.34 9.48 -11.46
C PHE A 540 21.13 9.93 -10.22
N LEU A 541 20.62 10.90 -9.44
CA LEU A 541 21.25 11.32 -8.18
C LEU A 541 21.34 10.18 -7.16
N GLU A 542 20.30 9.35 -7.07
CA GLU A 542 20.23 8.23 -6.13
C GLU A 542 21.20 7.11 -6.52
N LYS A 543 21.21 6.71 -7.79
CA LYS A 543 22.11 5.66 -8.31
C LYS A 543 23.59 6.04 -8.28
N ASN A 544 23.88 7.34 -8.38
CA ASN A 544 25.24 7.87 -8.34
C ASN A 544 25.55 8.54 -6.99
N ASN A 545 24.84 8.17 -5.93
CA ASN A 545 25.03 8.76 -4.60
C ASN A 545 26.49 8.61 -4.10
N ASP A 546 27.14 7.53 -4.50
CA ASP A 546 28.53 7.22 -4.13
C ASP A 546 29.57 7.87 -5.09
N ASP A 547 29.12 8.51 -6.17
CA ASP A 547 29.95 9.31 -7.07
C ASP A 547 29.38 10.73 -7.29
N PRO A 548 29.52 11.61 -6.28
CA PRO A 548 29.14 13.02 -6.42
C PRO A 548 29.88 13.77 -7.55
N GLY A 549 31.05 13.26 -7.97
CA GLY A 549 31.86 13.84 -9.03
C GLY A 549 31.18 13.73 -10.39
N SER A 550 30.68 12.54 -10.73
CA SER A 550 29.88 12.31 -11.94
C SER A 550 28.61 13.17 -11.97
N ILE A 551 27.91 13.28 -10.84
CA ILE A 551 26.71 14.13 -10.72
C ILE A 551 27.04 15.58 -11.08
N GLU A 552 28.09 16.14 -10.47
CA GLU A 552 28.45 17.53 -10.69
C GLU A 552 29.00 17.78 -12.10
N ALA A 553 29.69 16.81 -12.70
CA ALA A 553 30.15 16.90 -14.08
C ALA A 553 28.97 16.95 -15.08
N VAL A 554 27.97 16.08 -14.90
CA VAL A 554 26.74 16.09 -15.72
C VAL A 554 25.99 17.41 -15.55
N ARG A 555 25.83 17.88 -14.31
CA ARG A 555 25.22 19.19 -14.00
C ARG A 555 25.96 20.34 -14.68
N LYS A 556 27.29 20.36 -14.65
CA LYS A 556 28.11 21.36 -15.34
C LYS A 556 27.91 21.31 -16.85
N GLY A 557 27.81 20.11 -17.43
CA GLY A 557 27.50 19.92 -18.85
C GLY A 557 26.12 20.47 -19.23
N PHE A 558 25.10 20.17 -18.43
CA PHE A 558 23.75 20.71 -18.57
C PHE A 558 23.73 22.24 -18.46
N PHE A 559 24.41 22.81 -17.47
CA PHE A 559 24.49 24.27 -17.31
C PHE A 559 25.22 24.93 -18.47
N LYS A 560 26.36 24.35 -18.92
CA LYS A 560 27.10 24.84 -20.10
C LYS A 560 26.18 24.91 -21.32
N ARG A 561 25.32 23.92 -21.52
CA ARG A 561 24.34 23.88 -22.62
C ARG A 561 23.22 24.90 -22.44
N ILE A 562 22.65 25.04 -21.24
CA ILE A 562 21.62 26.06 -20.95
C ILE A 562 22.13 27.48 -21.21
N ARG A 563 23.41 27.78 -20.98
CA ARG A 563 24.00 29.10 -21.29
C ARG A 563 23.99 29.47 -22.78
N THR A 564 23.74 28.50 -23.66
CA THR A 564 23.54 28.75 -25.10
C THR A 564 22.15 29.29 -25.42
N TRP A 565 21.22 29.24 -24.46
CA TRP A 565 19.88 29.81 -24.61
C TRP A 565 19.91 31.33 -24.39
N THR A 566 18.99 32.02 -25.04
CA THR A 566 18.76 33.47 -24.88
C THR A 566 17.89 33.77 -23.65
N TRP A 567 17.00 32.85 -23.31
CA TRP A 567 16.15 32.96 -22.13
C TRP A 567 15.86 31.59 -21.52
N MET A 568 15.45 31.58 -20.25
CA MET A 568 14.91 30.39 -19.59
C MET A 568 13.89 30.75 -18.51
N PRO A 569 13.10 29.80 -18.01
CA PRO A 569 12.17 30.08 -16.92
C PRO A 569 12.89 30.56 -15.68
N ASN A 570 12.26 31.47 -14.93
CA ASN A 570 12.74 31.88 -13.62
C ASN A 570 12.30 30.84 -12.56
N ALA A 571 12.82 29.63 -12.66
CA ALA A 571 12.47 28.53 -11.78
C ALA A 571 12.77 28.87 -10.32
N GLN A 572 11.91 28.41 -9.41
CA GLN A 572 12.01 28.60 -7.98
C GLN A 572 11.94 27.25 -7.27
N GLY A 573 12.37 27.21 -6.01
CA GLY A 573 12.38 25.98 -5.23
C GLY A 573 11.01 25.34 -5.04
N ASP A 574 9.92 26.11 -5.11
CA ASP A 574 8.55 25.62 -4.98
C ASP A 574 7.81 25.46 -6.32
N ARG A 575 8.32 26.00 -7.44
CA ARG A 575 7.65 25.92 -8.75
C ARG A 575 8.60 26.16 -9.93
N MET A 576 8.38 25.42 -11.01
CA MET A 576 9.15 25.56 -12.25
C MET A 576 8.83 26.86 -13.01
N TRP A 577 7.57 27.32 -12.93
CA TRP A 577 7.08 28.50 -13.63
C TRP A 577 6.32 29.44 -12.68
N PRO A 578 6.97 30.46 -12.11
CA PRO A 578 6.26 31.49 -11.36
C PRO A 578 5.36 32.31 -12.27
N THR A 579 4.17 32.65 -11.76
CA THR A 579 3.15 33.42 -12.50
C THR A 579 2.61 34.63 -11.76
N GLY A 580 3.17 34.97 -10.59
CA GLY A 580 2.59 35.99 -9.71
C GLY A 580 2.78 37.41 -10.23
N GLY A 581 1.67 38.14 -10.45
CA GLY A 581 1.69 39.57 -10.82
C GLY A 581 2.09 40.52 -9.67
N LYS A 582 2.20 40.03 -8.43
CA LYS A 582 2.62 40.83 -7.27
C LYS A 582 4.09 41.26 -7.43
N LYS A 583 4.41 42.52 -7.09
CA LYS A 583 5.77 43.08 -7.15
C LYS A 583 6.75 42.14 -6.41
N PRO A 584 7.71 41.49 -7.10
CA PRO A 584 8.84 40.88 -6.42
C PRO A 584 9.59 41.99 -5.68
N SER A 585 9.92 41.76 -4.42
CA SER A 585 10.37 42.80 -3.48
C SER A 585 11.77 43.39 -3.75
N SER A 586 12.41 43.12 -4.89
CA SER A 586 13.77 43.65 -5.15
C SER A 586 14.21 43.76 -6.62
N LYS A 587 13.64 43.01 -7.57
CA LYS A 587 14.01 43.08 -9.01
C LYS A 587 12.76 43.20 -9.88
N ARG A 588 12.64 44.29 -10.65
CA ARG A 588 11.43 44.64 -11.43
C ARG A 588 11.40 43.83 -12.73
N PHE A 589 10.48 42.86 -12.84
CA PHE A 589 10.14 42.23 -14.12
C PHE A 589 9.32 43.19 -14.97
N VAL A 590 9.60 43.21 -16.28
CA VAL A 590 8.85 43.92 -17.32
C VAL A 590 7.84 42.95 -17.92
N ARG A 591 6.59 43.39 -18.09
CA ARG A 591 5.55 42.58 -18.73
C ARG A 591 5.49 42.93 -20.21
N TRP A 592 5.33 41.92 -21.05
CA TRP A 592 4.88 42.09 -22.41
C TRP A 592 3.64 41.22 -22.68
N PRO A 593 2.60 41.75 -23.36
CA PRO A 593 2.40 43.17 -23.66
C PRO A 593 2.33 44.01 -22.38
N ALA A 594 2.48 45.34 -22.47
CA ALA A 594 2.30 46.19 -21.30
C ALA A 594 0.85 46.12 -20.81
N ASP A 595 0.63 45.99 -19.50
CA ASP A 595 -0.70 45.93 -18.88
C ASP A 595 -0.62 46.38 -17.43
N ASP A 596 -1.32 47.46 -17.11
CA ASP A 596 -1.33 48.09 -15.78
C ASP A 596 -2.00 47.21 -14.72
N THR A 597 -2.91 46.32 -15.12
CA THR A 597 -3.59 45.38 -14.20
C THR A 597 -2.66 44.24 -13.76
N ARG A 598 -1.52 44.07 -14.43
CA ARG A 598 -0.49 43.07 -14.13
C ARG A 598 -1.05 41.67 -13.88
N PRO A 599 -1.85 41.13 -14.82
CA PRO A 599 -2.41 39.81 -14.64
C PRO A 599 -1.28 38.76 -14.61
N PRO A 600 -1.54 37.58 -14.03
CA PRO A 600 -0.57 36.48 -14.01
C PRO A 600 -0.03 36.16 -15.40
N ALA A 601 1.27 35.92 -15.52
CA ALA A 601 1.92 35.43 -16.74
C ALA A 601 3.25 34.74 -16.37
N PRO A 602 3.82 33.87 -17.22
CA PRO A 602 5.05 33.16 -16.90
C PRO A 602 6.23 34.13 -16.68
N HIS A 603 7.09 33.84 -15.70
CA HIS A 603 8.32 34.62 -15.44
C HIS A 603 9.53 33.95 -16.10
N ILE A 604 10.29 34.72 -16.88
CA ILE A 604 11.52 34.27 -17.53
C ILE A 604 12.72 35.16 -17.17
N LEU A 605 13.90 34.56 -17.22
CA LEU A 605 15.19 35.22 -17.14
C LEU A 605 15.72 35.36 -18.56
N PHE A 606 16.07 36.59 -18.93
CA PHE A 606 16.64 36.93 -20.22
C PHE A 606 18.14 37.19 -20.05
N LYS A 607 18.95 36.71 -20.99
CA LYS A 607 20.42 36.79 -20.92
C LYS A 607 20.91 38.24 -20.93
N LEU A 608 21.95 38.52 -20.15
CA LEU A 608 22.56 39.84 -20.10
C LEU A 608 23.31 40.12 -21.42
N GLY A 609 23.05 41.28 -22.03
CA GLY A 609 23.68 41.70 -23.30
C GLY A 609 22.83 41.47 -24.55
N GLU A 610 21.72 40.75 -24.44
CA GLU A 610 20.72 40.63 -25.51
C GLU A 610 19.48 41.48 -25.15
N GLU A 611 18.73 41.90 -26.17
CA GLU A 611 17.44 42.59 -26.00
C GLU A 611 16.30 41.70 -26.52
N PRO A 612 15.19 41.56 -25.78
CA PRO A 612 14.04 40.86 -26.29
C PRO A 612 13.38 41.66 -27.41
N VAL A 613 13.06 40.98 -28.50
CA VAL A 613 12.34 41.55 -29.64
C VAL A 613 10.87 41.17 -29.51
N PHE A 614 10.01 42.19 -29.61
CA PHE A 614 8.56 42.04 -29.62
C PHE A 614 8.01 42.75 -30.85
N GLU A 615 7.82 42.01 -31.93
CA GLU A 615 7.15 42.55 -33.11
C GLU A 615 5.64 42.49 -32.90
N GLU A 616 4.94 43.59 -33.19
CA GLU A 616 3.50 43.56 -33.34
C GLU A 616 3.21 42.80 -34.64
N SER A 617 2.49 41.69 -34.55
CA SER A 617 2.02 40.99 -35.74
C SER A 617 1.04 41.91 -36.46
N GLU A 618 1.51 42.62 -37.48
CA GLU A 618 0.65 43.34 -38.42
C GLU A 618 -0.30 42.32 -39.07
N GLY A 619 -1.59 42.35 -38.71
CA GLY A 619 -2.65 41.63 -39.41
C GLY A 619 -2.96 40.20 -38.94
N GLU A 620 -3.54 40.05 -37.74
CA GLU A 620 -4.68 39.13 -37.60
C GLU A 620 -5.94 39.99 -37.71
N GLU A 621 -6.39 40.25 -38.94
CA GLU A 621 -7.71 40.81 -39.21
C GLU A 621 -8.75 39.99 -38.45
N GLN A 622 -9.56 40.68 -37.67
CA GLN A 622 -10.72 40.12 -37.00
C GLN A 622 -11.61 39.47 -38.08
N GLY A 623 -11.64 38.14 -38.12
CA GLY A 623 -12.65 37.38 -38.83
C GLY A 623 -14.03 37.66 -38.22
N GLN A 624 -14.65 38.76 -38.64
CA GLN A 624 -16.09 38.99 -38.59
C GLN A 624 -16.66 38.62 -39.97
N GLY A 625 -17.63 37.70 -39.99
CA GLY A 625 -18.37 37.24 -41.19
C GLY A 625 -18.38 35.70 -41.25
N ASN A 626 -19.49 34.96 -41.23
CA ASN A 626 -20.87 35.27 -41.56
C ASN A 626 -21.83 34.53 -40.62
N GLN A 627 -22.84 35.24 -40.10
CA GLN A 627 -24.10 34.68 -39.64
C GLN A 627 -25.23 35.63 -40.08
N GLU A 628 -25.45 35.72 -41.39
CA GLU A 628 -26.74 36.11 -41.98
C GLU A 628 -27.56 34.83 -42.11
N ARG A 629 -28.62 34.64 -41.32
CA ARG A 629 -30.00 35.03 -41.62
C ARG A 629 -30.43 34.66 -43.05
N ASP A 630 -30.90 33.43 -43.20
CA ASP A 630 -32.01 33.10 -44.11
C ASP A 630 -33.24 32.78 -43.26
N GLU A 631 -34.01 33.82 -42.97
CA GLU A 631 -35.47 33.74 -42.77
C GLU A 631 -36.10 34.55 -43.90
N SER A 632 -36.59 33.85 -44.92
CA SER A 632 -37.69 34.33 -45.76
C SER A 632 -38.70 33.19 -45.86
N GLY A 633 -39.90 33.45 -45.35
CA GLY A 633 -41.09 32.63 -45.60
C GLY A 633 -41.77 33.07 -46.89
N ASP A 634 -42.49 32.17 -47.53
CA ASP A 634 -43.97 32.18 -47.60
C ASP A 634 -44.46 31.07 -48.57
N GLU A 635 -45.66 30.58 -48.24
CA GLU A 635 -46.54 29.59 -48.92
C GLU A 635 -46.27 28.08 -48.80
#